data_AF-A0A9E3CF49-F1
#
_entry.id   AF-A0A9E3CF49-F1
#
_cell.length_a   1.000
_cell.length_b   1.000
_cell.length_c   1.000
_cell.angle_alpha   90.00
_cell.angle_beta   90.00
_cell.angle_gamma   90.00
#
_symmetry.space_group_name_H-M   'P 1'
#
loop_
_entity.id
_entity.type
_entity.pdbx_description
1 polymer ?
#
loop_
_entity_poly.entity_id
_entity_poly.type
_entity_poly.pdbx_seq_one_letter_code
_entity_poly.pdbx_strand_id
1 'polypeptide(L)'
;MKRAFELTLSALLLFACAHGAAARQQQQTAEQEEKDTRLLEAARKGQADEVRLALEAGAQVEALDREGRTALILAAREGHRGAAAELLKARAAVDARDRTGLTALSYAVERSQGYTDGYELVRLLTEARADANVNAPDGRPLVVYVADRGDENIADLLLGAGADPNAAGSDGKTALVVAVGRDDEKMVRLLMRVGAEDRPDPTNGRTALMLAAEQGRARVAVALVEGGSPVDARDRGGRTALMQTAERGDAEMVRLFINQGADTNVSDRDGATAYLLAARAGEVAALRALSDAGARPDARDAHGRGALMYAAASTRAEAVRYLLSKGARVDERDDEGATALILAAAGNHAEVARALIEAGADLTARDSSGRAALVHAAGAGGAETVALLLLAGAKATDEDGRAATLAAALKGSAPVVKLLVEGGASVDESDAEGTTILMIAARARASALAQYLLTKGASIKLRNRRGDTALTLAGEGGSAEVTRLLLDAGAPVDEVNGRGTTVLMMASEDSDVDLVRLLIARRAQVNLADDSGETALLRAARGGRRENVQLLLAAGADLKARTKAGDTALTLAAERDAKEVVKLLLSTGAGVDEQNREGRTLLTFAAERDDKEFLKFVLTSRPRPDLSDNVGRTPLMYAAARGHHDNAKLLLKAGADPALTDRQGKTAYAIAVENRHDDTARAVRPKKSKGATP
;
A
#
# COMPACT_ATOMS: atom_id res chain seq x y z
N MET A 1 43.32 -27.00 -86.48
CA MET A 1 42.83 -25.60 -86.62
C MET A 1 41.33 -25.52 -86.89
N LYS A 2 40.76 -26.14 -87.94
CA LYS A 2 39.30 -26.08 -88.23
C LYS A 2 38.37 -26.46 -87.06
N ARG A 3 38.61 -27.61 -86.41
CA ARG A 3 37.80 -28.06 -85.25
C ARG A 3 37.87 -27.13 -84.03
N ALA A 4 39.02 -26.51 -83.77
CA ALA A 4 39.18 -25.57 -82.66
C ALA A 4 38.45 -24.25 -82.93
N PHE A 5 38.38 -23.82 -84.20
CA PHE A 5 37.67 -22.62 -84.63
C PHE A 5 36.14 -22.80 -84.61
N GLU A 6 35.63 -23.98 -84.97
CA GLU A 6 34.19 -24.28 -84.89
C GLU A 6 33.67 -24.42 -83.45
N LEU A 7 34.49 -24.97 -82.54
CA LEU A 7 34.17 -25.07 -81.11
C LEU A 7 34.17 -23.70 -80.42
N THR A 8 35.12 -22.81 -80.75
CA THR A 8 35.12 -21.44 -80.22
C THR A 8 34.00 -20.58 -80.81
N LEU A 9 33.70 -20.71 -82.12
CA LEU A 9 32.61 -19.98 -82.78
C LEU A 9 31.23 -20.42 -82.25
N SER A 10 31.02 -21.71 -82.02
CA SER A 10 29.77 -22.24 -81.44
C SER A 10 29.59 -21.82 -79.97
N ALA A 11 30.68 -21.80 -79.19
CA ALA A 11 30.65 -21.29 -77.82
C ALA A 11 30.37 -19.78 -77.77
N LEU A 12 30.96 -18.98 -78.67
CA LEU A 12 30.68 -17.55 -78.81
C LEU A 12 29.24 -17.26 -79.24
N LEU A 13 28.68 -18.05 -80.16
CA LEU A 13 27.28 -17.93 -80.61
C LEU A 13 26.28 -18.31 -79.52
N LEU A 14 26.55 -19.38 -78.74
CA LEU A 14 25.73 -19.76 -77.58
C LEU A 14 25.81 -18.72 -76.46
N PHE A 15 26.99 -18.17 -76.19
CA PHE A 15 27.19 -17.11 -75.19
C PHE A 15 26.49 -15.80 -75.60
N ALA A 16 26.54 -15.44 -76.89
CA ALA A 16 25.84 -14.29 -77.45
C ALA A 16 24.31 -14.48 -77.48
N CYS A 17 23.81 -15.69 -77.75
CA CYS A 17 22.37 -15.99 -77.66
C CYS A 17 21.87 -15.97 -76.21
N ALA A 18 22.66 -16.50 -75.25
CA ALA A 18 22.32 -16.47 -73.83
C ALA A 18 22.37 -15.02 -73.27
N HIS A 19 23.35 -14.21 -73.66
CA HIS A 19 23.40 -12.79 -73.31
C HIS A 19 22.28 -11.99 -73.96
N GLY A 20 21.93 -12.28 -75.22
CA GLY A 20 20.81 -11.64 -75.92
C GLY A 20 19.45 -12.02 -75.34
N ALA A 21 19.27 -13.25 -74.87
CA ALA A 21 18.07 -13.69 -74.16
C ALA A 21 17.98 -13.05 -72.76
N ALA A 22 19.08 -13.02 -72.01
CA ALA A 22 19.15 -12.35 -70.71
C ALA A 22 18.91 -10.84 -70.82
N ALA A 23 19.47 -10.17 -71.85
CA ALA A 23 19.25 -8.74 -72.09
C ALA A 23 17.80 -8.43 -72.53
N ARG A 24 17.18 -9.27 -73.35
CA ARG A 24 15.75 -9.14 -73.71
C ARG A 24 14.85 -9.39 -72.51
N GLN A 25 15.18 -10.37 -71.67
CA GLN A 25 14.45 -10.64 -70.44
C GLN A 25 14.60 -9.47 -69.46
N GLN A 26 15.82 -8.92 -69.29
CA GLN A 26 16.08 -7.72 -68.49
C GLN A 26 15.31 -6.49 -69.00
N GLN A 27 15.25 -6.30 -70.32
CA GLN A 27 14.50 -5.21 -70.95
C GLN A 27 12.99 -5.38 -70.77
N GLN A 28 12.46 -6.59 -70.92
CA GLN A 28 11.04 -6.89 -70.67
C GLN A 28 10.66 -6.72 -69.20
N THR A 29 11.53 -7.12 -68.26
CA THR A 29 11.31 -6.83 -66.83
C THR A 29 11.36 -5.34 -66.53
N ALA A 30 12.29 -4.58 -67.10
CA ALA A 30 12.37 -3.13 -66.89
C ALA A 30 11.15 -2.39 -67.46
N GLU A 31 10.66 -2.81 -68.63
CA GLU A 31 9.44 -2.24 -69.23
C GLU A 31 8.18 -2.56 -68.41
N GLN A 32 8.10 -3.77 -67.83
CA GLN A 32 7.01 -4.13 -66.93
C GLN A 32 7.08 -3.35 -65.61
N GLU A 33 8.28 -3.20 -65.03
CA GLU A 33 8.51 -2.41 -63.82
C GLU A 33 8.09 -0.95 -64.01
N GLU A 34 8.34 -0.36 -65.19
CA GLU A 34 7.90 1.01 -65.51
C GLU A 34 6.37 1.13 -65.58
N LYS A 35 5.71 0.16 -66.23
CA LYS A 35 4.23 0.10 -66.31
C LYS A 35 3.59 -0.06 -64.93
N ASP A 36 4.14 -0.96 -64.12
CA ASP A 36 3.69 -1.24 -62.76
C ASP A 36 3.91 -0.02 -61.84
N THR A 37 5.06 0.65 -61.95
CA THR A 37 5.36 1.89 -61.22
C THR A 37 4.37 2.99 -61.58
N ARG A 38 4.06 3.14 -62.88
CA ARG A 38 3.08 4.13 -63.35
C ARG A 38 1.68 3.87 -62.79
N LEU A 39 1.24 2.61 -62.73
CA LEU A 39 -0.03 2.23 -62.12
C LEU A 39 -0.07 2.58 -60.62
N LEU A 40 0.99 2.22 -59.88
CA LEU A 40 1.10 2.48 -58.44
C LEU A 40 1.10 3.99 -58.13
N GLU A 41 1.79 4.80 -58.94
CA GLU A 41 1.79 6.26 -58.79
C GLU A 41 0.44 6.88 -59.14
N ALA A 42 -0.19 6.47 -60.24
CA ALA A 42 -1.49 6.97 -60.66
C ALA A 42 -2.57 6.67 -59.61
N ALA A 43 -2.54 5.47 -59.03
CA ALA A 43 -3.42 5.07 -57.94
C ALA A 43 -3.20 5.91 -56.67
N ARG A 44 -1.92 6.15 -56.29
CA ARG A 44 -1.56 6.99 -55.14
C ARG A 44 -1.97 8.46 -55.32
N LYS A 45 -1.92 8.99 -56.55
CA LYS A 45 -2.31 10.37 -56.89
C LYS A 45 -3.81 10.53 -57.13
N GLY A 46 -4.57 9.44 -57.16
CA GLY A 46 -6.01 9.45 -57.41
C GLY A 46 -6.42 9.72 -58.85
N GLN A 47 -5.50 9.54 -59.80
CA GLN A 47 -5.72 9.82 -61.22
C GLN A 47 -6.42 8.64 -61.90
N ALA A 48 -7.75 8.55 -61.77
CA ALA A 48 -8.55 7.43 -62.27
C ALA A 48 -8.34 7.13 -63.77
N ASP A 49 -8.20 8.18 -64.60
CA ASP A 49 -7.93 8.01 -66.04
C ASP A 49 -6.54 7.43 -66.31
N GLU A 50 -5.53 7.84 -65.54
CA GLU A 50 -4.17 7.30 -65.68
C GLU A 50 -4.07 5.87 -65.16
N VAL A 51 -4.83 5.51 -64.12
CA VAL A 51 -4.98 4.13 -63.65
C VAL A 51 -5.55 3.26 -64.76
N ARG A 52 -6.63 3.69 -65.40
CA ARG A 52 -7.25 2.97 -66.53
C ARG A 52 -6.25 2.80 -67.69
N LEU A 53 -5.57 3.87 -68.09
CA LEU A 53 -4.57 3.83 -69.17
C LEU A 53 -3.38 2.93 -68.84
N ALA A 54 -2.93 2.91 -67.59
CA ALA A 54 -1.83 2.04 -67.16
C ALA A 54 -2.23 0.55 -67.21
N LEU A 55 -3.46 0.22 -66.81
CA LEU A 55 -4.02 -1.14 -66.91
C LEU A 55 -4.18 -1.58 -68.37
N GLU A 56 -4.69 -0.70 -69.24
CA GLU A 56 -4.79 -0.94 -70.70
C GLU A 56 -3.42 -1.15 -71.35
N ALA A 57 -2.38 -0.48 -70.84
CA ALA A 57 -0.99 -0.65 -71.28
C ALA A 57 -0.31 -1.94 -70.78
N GLY A 58 -1.02 -2.78 -70.01
CA GLY A 58 -0.54 -4.06 -69.51
C GLY A 58 0.17 -4.02 -68.16
N ALA A 59 -0.02 -2.95 -67.36
CA ALA A 59 0.43 -2.95 -65.96
C ALA A 59 -0.28 -4.07 -65.17
N GLN A 60 0.45 -4.72 -64.26
CA GLN A 60 -0.12 -5.77 -63.42
C GLN A 60 -0.97 -5.14 -62.32
N VAL A 61 -2.26 -5.50 -62.25
CA VAL A 61 -3.20 -4.95 -61.25
C VAL A 61 -2.74 -5.23 -59.80
N GLU A 62 -2.03 -6.35 -59.59
CA GLU A 62 -1.45 -6.76 -58.31
C GLU A 62 0.04 -6.39 -58.15
N ALA A 63 0.54 -5.43 -58.95
CA ALA A 63 1.87 -4.88 -58.75
C ALA A 63 2.02 -4.36 -57.32
N LEU A 64 3.20 -4.57 -56.74
CA LEU A 64 3.49 -4.24 -55.34
C LEU A 64 4.56 -3.16 -55.27
N ASP A 65 4.36 -2.20 -54.37
CA ASP A 65 5.44 -1.27 -54.02
C ASP A 65 6.42 -1.86 -52.99
N ARG A 66 7.37 -1.04 -52.56
CA ARG A 66 8.43 -1.44 -51.61
C ARG A 66 7.89 -1.84 -50.24
N GLU A 67 6.65 -1.51 -49.89
CA GLU A 67 6.01 -1.88 -48.63
C GLU A 67 5.02 -3.05 -48.83
N GLY A 68 4.94 -3.61 -50.04
CA GLY A 68 4.03 -4.70 -50.38
C GLY A 68 2.59 -4.25 -50.62
N ARG A 69 2.35 -2.96 -50.89
CA ARG A 69 1.01 -2.42 -51.12
C ARG A 69 0.64 -2.52 -52.59
N THR A 70 -0.58 -2.97 -52.88
CA THR A 70 -1.17 -2.95 -54.22
C THR A 70 -1.61 -1.54 -54.61
N ALA A 71 -1.88 -1.32 -55.89
CA ALA A 71 -2.49 -0.08 -56.37
C ALA A 71 -3.82 0.22 -55.65
N LEU A 72 -4.62 -0.80 -55.32
CA LEU A 72 -5.89 -0.63 -54.60
C LEU A 72 -5.67 -0.16 -53.15
N ILE A 73 -4.68 -0.72 -52.46
CA ILE A 73 -4.28 -0.26 -51.10
C ILE A 73 -3.80 1.19 -51.14
N LEU A 74 -3.01 1.58 -52.16
CA LEU A 74 -2.53 2.95 -52.31
C LEU A 74 -3.67 3.94 -52.59
N ALA A 75 -4.61 3.60 -53.47
CA ALA A 75 -5.79 4.42 -53.73
C ALA A 75 -6.66 4.58 -52.48
N ALA A 76 -6.87 3.49 -51.73
CA ALA A 76 -7.68 3.53 -50.51
C ALA A 76 -7.04 4.33 -49.38
N ARG A 77 -5.73 4.21 -49.20
CA ARG A 77 -4.94 4.94 -48.20
C ARG A 77 -4.93 6.45 -48.40
N GLU A 78 -5.06 6.92 -49.63
CA GLU A 78 -5.15 8.35 -49.92
C GLU A 78 -6.60 8.82 -50.18
N GLY A 79 -7.60 7.96 -49.97
CA GLY A 79 -9.02 8.32 -50.05
C GLY A 79 -9.56 8.47 -51.47
N HIS A 80 -8.92 7.87 -52.47
CA HIS A 80 -9.23 8.08 -53.88
C HIS A 80 -10.23 7.06 -54.43
N ARG A 81 -11.53 7.32 -54.21
CA ARG A 81 -12.65 6.49 -54.69
C ARG A 81 -12.57 6.20 -56.19
N GLY A 82 -12.33 7.21 -57.03
CA GLY A 82 -12.33 7.06 -58.49
C GLY A 82 -11.26 6.07 -58.98
N ALA A 83 -10.04 6.18 -58.45
CA ALA A 83 -8.96 5.24 -58.75
C ALA A 83 -9.27 3.83 -58.23
N ALA A 84 -9.81 3.71 -57.01
CA ALA A 84 -10.23 2.42 -56.46
C ALA A 84 -11.32 1.74 -57.31
N ALA A 85 -12.28 2.50 -57.85
CA ALA A 85 -13.33 1.98 -58.71
C ALA A 85 -12.78 1.39 -60.02
N GLU A 86 -11.82 2.05 -60.67
CA GLU A 86 -11.17 1.52 -61.87
C GLU A 86 -10.36 0.24 -61.59
N LEU A 87 -9.67 0.18 -60.45
CA LEU A 87 -8.93 -1.00 -60.02
C LEU A 87 -9.85 -2.20 -59.73
N LEU A 88 -10.99 -1.97 -59.06
CA LEU A 88 -11.98 -3.03 -58.80
C LEU A 88 -12.64 -3.52 -60.10
N LYS A 89 -12.92 -2.64 -61.06
CA LYS A 89 -13.39 -3.05 -62.41
C LYS A 89 -12.37 -3.95 -63.11
N ALA A 90 -11.07 -3.70 -62.90
CA ALA A 90 -9.98 -4.53 -63.39
C ALA A 90 -9.73 -5.81 -62.56
N ARG A 91 -10.65 -6.16 -61.64
CA ARG A 91 -10.59 -7.34 -60.76
C ARG A 91 -9.39 -7.35 -59.82
N ALA A 92 -8.98 -6.18 -59.32
CA ALA A 92 -8.04 -6.09 -58.22
C ALA A 92 -8.50 -6.95 -57.02
N ALA A 93 -7.57 -7.64 -56.37
CA ALA A 93 -7.83 -8.42 -55.18
C ALA A 93 -8.21 -7.50 -54.00
N VAL A 94 -9.50 -7.45 -53.68
CA VAL A 94 -10.06 -6.52 -52.67
C VAL A 94 -9.47 -6.73 -51.26
N ASP A 95 -9.14 -7.98 -50.93
CA ASP A 95 -8.57 -8.38 -49.63
C ASP A 95 -7.05 -8.58 -49.68
N ALA A 96 -6.37 -8.04 -50.71
CA ALA A 96 -4.91 -8.02 -50.72
C ALA A 96 -4.37 -7.37 -49.45
N ARG A 97 -3.28 -7.94 -48.92
CA ARG A 97 -2.65 -7.50 -47.66
C ARG A 97 -1.26 -6.97 -47.95
N ASP A 98 -0.92 -5.84 -47.32
CA ASP A 98 0.44 -5.36 -47.32
C ASP A 98 1.34 -6.12 -46.32
N ARG A 99 2.60 -5.71 -46.17
CA ARG A 99 3.54 -6.34 -45.22
C ARG A 99 3.13 -6.21 -43.75
N THR A 100 2.21 -5.29 -43.42
CA THR A 100 1.66 -5.13 -42.07
C THR A 100 0.37 -5.91 -41.87
N GLY A 101 -0.16 -6.54 -42.93
CA GLY A 101 -1.38 -7.33 -42.89
C GLY A 101 -2.66 -6.54 -43.12
N LEU A 102 -2.55 -5.24 -43.46
CA LEU A 102 -3.68 -4.33 -43.67
C LEU A 102 -4.21 -4.41 -45.11
N THR A 103 -5.52 -4.23 -45.27
CA THR A 103 -6.20 -4.25 -46.57
C THR A 103 -6.57 -2.85 -47.04
N ALA A 104 -7.08 -2.73 -48.27
CA ALA A 104 -7.66 -1.49 -48.77
C ALA A 104 -8.80 -0.98 -47.86
N LEU A 105 -9.62 -1.88 -47.31
CA LEU A 105 -10.69 -1.54 -46.38
C LEU A 105 -10.14 -0.98 -45.05
N SER A 106 -9.06 -1.56 -44.51
CA SER A 106 -8.40 -1.06 -43.29
C SER A 106 -8.04 0.43 -43.40
N TYR A 107 -7.44 0.81 -44.53
CA TYR A 107 -7.01 2.18 -44.78
C TYR A 107 -8.18 3.12 -45.14
N ALA A 108 -9.16 2.63 -45.92
CA ALA A 108 -10.35 3.42 -46.25
C ALA A 108 -11.13 3.82 -44.99
N VAL A 109 -11.29 2.91 -44.03
CA VAL A 109 -11.97 3.19 -42.75
C VAL A 109 -11.17 4.16 -41.88
N GLU A 110 -9.85 4.01 -41.78
CA GLU A 110 -9.00 4.96 -41.04
C GLU A 110 -9.16 6.40 -41.55
N ARG A 111 -9.20 6.57 -42.88
CA ARG A 111 -9.29 7.87 -43.57
C ARG A 111 -10.71 8.39 -43.76
N SER A 112 -11.73 7.64 -43.34
CA SER A 112 -13.14 7.98 -43.57
C SER A 112 -13.57 9.33 -42.97
N GLN A 113 -12.95 9.80 -41.88
CA GLN A 113 -13.18 11.16 -41.39
C GLN A 113 -12.12 12.13 -41.91
N GLY A 114 -12.56 13.17 -42.61
CA GLY A 114 -11.70 14.25 -43.14
C GLY A 114 -11.60 14.32 -44.65
N TYR A 115 -12.20 13.37 -45.39
CA TYR A 115 -12.24 13.36 -46.85
C TYR A 115 -13.68 13.31 -47.37
N THR A 116 -13.96 14.05 -48.43
CA THR A 116 -15.31 14.20 -49.01
C THR A 116 -15.93 12.87 -49.46
N ASP A 117 -15.10 11.90 -49.88
CA ASP A 117 -15.55 10.62 -50.44
C ASP A 117 -15.26 9.40 -49.53
N GLY A 118 -14.86 9.60 -48.26
CA GLY A 118 -14.44 8.51 -47.36
C GLY A 118 -15.52 7.44 -47.15
N TYR A 119 -16.75 7.87 -46.87
CA TYR A 119 -17.92 6.97 -46.75
C TYR A 119 -18.17 6.17 -48.04
N GLU A 120 -18.11 6.85 -49.19
CA GLU A 120 -18.37 6.25 -50.49
C GLU A 120 -17.28 5.26 -50.91
N LEU A 121 -16.03 5.50 -50.52
CA LEU A 121 -14.93 4.56 -50.72
C LEU A 121 -15.11 3.30 -49.86
N VAL A 122 -15.47 3.45 -48.58
CA VAL A 122 -15.78 2.29 -47.73
C VAL A 122 -16.96 1.52 -48.31
N ARG A 123 -18.04 2.21 -48.72
CA ARG A 123 -19.20 1.58 -49.36
C ARG A 123 -18.79 0.79 -50.60
N LEU A 124 -18.01 1.40 -51.50
CA LEU A 124 -17.51 0.76 -52.72
C LEU A 124 -16.74 -0.53 -52.42
N LEU A 125 -15.86 -0.52 -51.42
CA LEU A 125 -15.08 -1.69 -51.03
C LEU A 125 -15.97 -2.79 -50.42
N THR A 126 -16.92 -2.42 -49.55
CA THR A 126 -17.89 -3.37 -48.98
C THR A 126 -18.83 -3.98 -50.03
N GLU A 127 -19.31 -3.19 -51.01
CA GLU A 127 -20.10 -3.67 -52.16
C GLU A 127 -19.30 -4.63 -53.06
N ALA A 128 -17.99 -4.42 -53.14
CA ALA A 128 -17.05 -5.33 -53.79
C ALA A 128 -16.71 -6.59 -52.95
N ARG A 129 -17.42 -6.81 -51.84
CA ARG A 129 -17.26 -7.95 -50.92
C ARG A 129 -15.91 -8.00 -50.20
N ALA A 130 -15.34 -6.84 -49.86
CA ALA A 130 -14.21 -6.77 -48.94
C ALA A 130 -14.54 -7.44 -47.60
N ASP A 131 -13.60 -8.22 -47.06
CA ASP A 131 -13.71 -8.79 -45.71
C ASP A 131 -13.69 -7.68 -44.66
N ALA A 132 -14.82 -7.50 -43.97
CA ALA A 132 -14.96 -6.50 -42.92
C ALA A 132 -14.34 -6.94 -41.57
N ASN A 133 -13.92 -8.20 -41.44
CA ASN A 133 -13.27 -8.76 -40.24
C ASN A 133 -11.76 -8.57 -40.24
N VAL A 134 -11.32 -7.36 -40.59
CA VAL A 134 -9.92 -6.95 -40.61
C VAL A 134 -9.65 -5.91 -39.51
N ASN A 135 -8.37 -5.61 -39.30
CA ASN A 135 -7.95 -4.65 -38.29
C ASN A 135 -7.69 -3.27 -38.91
N ALA A 136 -7.93 -2.24 -38.11
CA ALA A 136 -7.41 -0.90 -38.33
C ALA A 136 -5.87 -0.90 -38.17
N PRO A 137 -5.17 0.17 -38.62
CA PRO A 137 -3.72 0.27 -38.48
C PRO A 137 -3.20 0.25 -37.05
N ASP A 138 -4.03 0.59 -36.05
CA ASP A 138 -3.70 0.48 -34.63
C ASP A 138 -3.87 -0.93 -34.06
N GLY A 139 -4.26 -1.90 -34.89
CA GLY A 139 -4.40 -3.31 -34.54
C GLY A 139 -5.77 -3.71 -33.99
N ARG A 140 -6.71 -2.76 -33.80
CA ARG A 140 -8.08 -3.09 -33.35
C ARG A 140 -8.95 -3.60 -34.50
N PRO A 141 -9.92 -4.50 -34.27
CA PRO A 141 -10.92 -4.82 -35.28
C PRO A 141 -11.64 -3.56 -35.77
N LEU A 142 -11.94 -3.48 -37.08
CA LEU A 142 -12.53 -2.27 -37.68
C LEU A 142 -13.82 -1.84 -36.98
N VAL A 143 -14.68 -2.78 -36.57
CA VAL A 143 -15.92 -2.49 -35.83
C VAL A 143 -15.67 -1.80 -34.47
N VAL A 144 -14.60 -2.18 -33.75
CA VAL A 144 -14.22 -1.55 -32.48
C VAL A 144 -13.64 -0.16 -32.74
N TYR A 145 -12.81 -0.04 -33.77
CA TYR A 145 -12.20 1.23 -34.17
C TYR A 145 -13.25 2.29 -34.54
N VAL A 146 -14.27 1.94 -35.32
CA VAL A 146 -15.32 2.90 -35.72
C VAL A 146 -16.27 3.25 -34.58
N ALA A 147 -16.55 2.29 -33.68
CA ALA A 147 -17.30 2.55 -32.45
C ALA A 147 -16.57 3.55 -31.54
N ASP A 148 -15.24 3.43 -31.42
CA ASP A 148 -14.41 4.39 -30.66
C ASP A 148 -14.44 5.80 -31.25
N ARG A 149 -14.70 5.92 -32.55
CA ARG A 149 -14.85 7.21 -33.23
C ARG A 149 -16.29 7.75 -33.21
N GLY A 150 -17.27 6.93 -32.81
CA GLY A 150 -18.69 7.27 -32.90
C GLY A 150 -19.20 7.42 -34.33
N ASP A 151 -18.62 6.68 -35.29
CA ASP A 151 -19.02 6.76 -36.71
C ASP A 151 -20.08 5.70 -37.05
N GLU A 152 -21.33 6.01 -36.72
CA GLU A 152 -22.49 5.14 -36.93
C GLU A 152 -22.65 4.70 -38.39
N ASN A 153 -22.38 5.59 -39.35
CA ASN A 153 -22.60 5.32 -40.78
C ASN A 153 -21.59 4.30 -41.31
N ILE A 154 -20.31 4.45 -40.94
CA ILE A 154 -19.29 3.47 -41.32
C ILE A 154 -19.50 2.16 -40.59
N ALA A 155 -19.90 2.18 -39.31
CA ALA A 155 -20.25 0.98 -38.58
C ALA A 155 -21.38 0.20 -39.26
N ASP A 156 -22.44 0.87 -39.70
CA ASP A 156 -23.57 0.23 -40.41
C ASP A 156 -23.12 -0.45 -41.71
N LEU A 157 -22.24 0.19 -42.50
CA LEU A 157 -21.66 -0.43 -43.70
C LEU A 157 -20.84 -1.68 -43.37
N LEU A 158 -19.96 -1.61 -42.36
CA LEU A 158 -19.11 -2.75 -41.98
C LEU A 158 -19.95 -3.91 -41.44
N LEU A 159 -20.93 -3.64 -40.59
CA LEU A 159 -21.83 -4.64 -40.03
C LEU A 159 -22.71 -5.26 -41.13
N GLY A 160 -23.24 -4.46 -42.05
CA GLY A 160 -23.97 -4.92 -43.23
C GLY A 160 -23.12 -5.77 -44.19
N ALA A 161 -21.81 -5.55 -44.21
CA ALA A 161 -20.83 -6.35 -44.94
C ALA A 161 -20.38 -7.63 -44.20
N GLY A 162 -20.92 -7.91 -43.01
CA GLY A 162 -20.62 -9.11 -42.23
C GLY A 162 -19.45 -8.98 -41.25
N ALA A 163 -19.11 -7.76 -40.81
CA ALA A 163 -18.23 -7.59 -39.66
C ALA A 163 -18.85 -8.24 -38.41
N ASP A 164 -18.06 -8.99 -37.67
CA ASP A 164 -18.46 -9.61 -36.40
C ASP A 164 -18.69 -8.52 -35.33
N PRO A 165 -19.94 -8.26 -34.90
CA PRO A 165 -20.23 -7.25 -33.89
C PRO A 165 -19.63 -7.57 -32.51
N ASN A 166 -19.21 -8.83 -32.30
CA ASN A 166 -18.61 -9.33 -31.06
C ASN A 166 -17.09 -9.40 -31.12
N ALA A 167 -16.46 -8.91 -32.19
CA ALA A 167 -15.01 -8.82 -32.28
C ALA A 167 -14.46 -7.97 -31.12
N ALA A 168 -13.41 -8.47 -30.48
CA ALA A 168 -12.74 -7.83 -29.36
C ALA A 168 -11.32 -7.39 -29.73
N GLY A 169 -10.92 -6.22 -29.24
CA GLY A 169 -9.53 -5.78 -29.32
C GLY A 169 -8.58 -6.62 -28.46
N SER A 170 -7.28 -6.34 -28.56
CA SER A 170 -6.26 -6.98 -27.72
C SER A 170 -6.42 -6.67 -26.22
N ASP A 171 -7.13 -5.59 -25.87
CA ASP A 171 -7.51 -5.21 -24.51
C ASP A 171 -8.82 -5.90 -24.05
N GLY A 172 -9.41 -6.76 -24.87
CA GLY A 172 -10.65 -7.49 -24.57
C GLY A 172 -11.92 -6.67 -24.77
N LYS A 173 -11.85 -5.39 -25.18
CA LYS A 173 -13.04 -4.56 -25.38
C LYS A 173 -13.69 -4.83 -26.73
N THR A 174 -15.02 -4.99 -26.72
CA THR A 174 -15.86 -5.04 -27.91
C THR A 174 -16.33 -3.66 -28.32
N ALA A 175 -16.86 -3.53 -29.54
CA ALA A 175 -17.48 -2.30 -30.03
C ALA A 175 -18.62 -1.83 -29.12
N LEU A 176 -19.38 -2.78 -28.55
CA LEU A 176 -20.48 -2.49 -27.62
C LEU A 176 -19.98 -1.80 -26.35
N VAL A 177 -18.94 -2.34 -25.70
CA VAL A 177 -18.36 -1.75 -24.48
C VAL A 177 -17.78 -0.36 -24.74
N VAL A 178 -17.14 -0.17 -25.90
CA VAL A 178 -16.61 1.14 -26.32
C VAL A 178 -17.75 2.15 -26.53
N ALA A 179 -18.81 1.76 -27.23
CA ALA A 179 -19.98 2.63 -27.44
C ALA A 179 -20.65 3.02 -26.12
N VAL A 180 -20.76 2.10 -25.16
CA VAL A 180 -21.26 2.39 -23.80
C VAL A 180 -20.38 3.41 -23.09
N GLY A 181 -19.05 3.24 -23.12
CA GLY A 181 -18.11 4.18 -22.50
C GLY A 181 -18.17 5.59 -23.09
N ARG A 182 -18.63 5.72 -24.34
CA ARG A 182 -18.82 6.98 -25.06
C ARG A 182 -20.19 7.61 -24.87
N ASP A 183 -21.11 6.94 -24.17
CA ASP A 183 -22.52 7.32 -24.06
C ASP A 183 -23.24 7.40 -25.43
N ASP A 184 -22.85 6.52 -26.36
CA ASP A 184 -23.36 6.51 -27.73
C ASP A 184 -24.56 5.56 -27.87
N GLU A 185 -25.74 6.06 -27.52
CA GLU A 185 -27.00 5.30 -27.57
C GLU A 185 -27.29 4.72 -28.97
N LYS A 186 -27.00 5.48 -30.03
CA LYS A 186 -27.35 5.08 -31.40
C LYS A 186 -26.44 3.95 -31.88
N MET A 187 -25.14 4.06 -31.61
CA MET A 187 -24.19 2.98 -31.88
C MET A 187 -24.54 1.72 -31.08
N VAL A 188 -24.94 1.85 -29.81
CA VAL A 188 -25.41 0.72 -29.00
C VAL A 188 -26.63 0.06 -29.64
N ARG A 189 -27.66 0.82 -30.03
CA ARG A 189 -28.86 0.29 -30.71
C ARG A 189 -28.52 -0.41 -32.03
N LEU A 190 -27.58 0.15 -32.80
CA LEU A 190 -27.11 -0.45 -34.05
C LEU A 190 -26.45 -1.81 -33.78
N LEU A 191 -25.48 -1.85 -32.87
CA LEU A 191 -24.72 -3.05 -32.52
C LEU A 191 -25.64 -4.16 -31.96
N MET A 192 -26.54 -3.84 -31.04
CA MET A 192 -27.47 -4.83 -30.48
C MET A 192 -28.41 -5.40 -31.55
N ARG A 193 -28.89 -4.56 -32.49
CA ARG A 193 -29.78 -5.00 -33.58
C ARG A 193 -29.12 -6.06 -34.48
N VAL A 194 -27.82 -5.96 -34.69
CA VAL A 194 -27.06 -6.89 -35.55
C VAL A 194 -26.44 -8.07 -34.77
N GLY A 195 -26.77 -8.22 -33.48
CA GLY A 195 -26.35 -9.37 -32.67
C GLY A 195 -25.09 -9.17 -31.83
N ALA A 196 -24.74 -7.94 -31.47
CA ALA A 196 -23.76 -7.71 -30.40
C ALA A 196 -24.31 -8.27 -29.08
N GLU A 197 -23.48 -9.04 -28.38
CA GLU A 197 -23.82 -9.66 -27.10
C GLU A 197 -23.19 -8.88 -25.94
N ASP A 198 -23.99 -8.64 -24.92
CA ASP A 198 -23.52 -8.06 -23.66
C ASP A 198 -22.84 -9.13 -22.79
N ARG A 199 -21.61 -9.47 -23.18
CA ARG A 199 -20.83 -10.52 -22.53
C ARG A 199 -20.19 -10.03 -21.23
N PRO A 200 -20.17 -10.85 -20.17
CA PRO A 200 -19.40 -10.57 -18.96
C PRO A 200 -17.90 -10.46 -19.27
N ASP A 201 -17.27 -9.41 -18.77
CA ASP A 201 -15.83 -9.23 -18.85
C ASP A 201 -15.08 -10.40 -18.17
N PRO A 202 -14.04 -10.99 -18.80
CA PRO A 202 -13.31 -12.13 -18.25
C PRO A 202 -12.53 -11.84 -16.97
N THR A 203 -12.34 -10.60 -16.55
CA THR A 203 -11.54 -10.22 -15.36
C THR A 203 -12.40 -10.00 -14.12
N ASN A 204 -13.62 -9.50 -14.27
CA ASN A 204 -14.48 -9.16 -13.14
C ASN A 204 -15.94 -9.62 -13.29
N GLY A 205 -16.32 -10.15 -14.46
CA GLY A 205 -17.68 -10.60 -14.78
C GLY A 205 -18.66 -9.45 -15.03
N ARG A 206 -18.20 -8.20 -15.14
CA ARG A 206 -19.07 -7.05 -15.37
C ARG A 206 -19.53 -7.02 -16.82
N THR A 207 -20.82 -6.73 -17.03
CA THR A 207 -21.40 -6.54 -18.35
C THR A 207 -21.32 -5.07 -18.78
N ALA A 208 -21.54 -4.79 -20.06
CA ALA A 208 -21.72 -3.45 -20.60
C ALA A 208 -22.92 -2.73 -19.93
N LEU A 209 -23.99 -3.45 -19.59
CA LEU A 209 -25.11 -2.90 -18.81
C LEU A 209 -24.67 -2.41 -17.42
N MET A 210 -23.81 -3.16 -16.73
CA MET A 210 -23.25 -2.73 -15.44
C MET A 210 -22.32 -1.54 -15.58
N LEU A 211 -21.59 -1.42 -16.70
CA LEU A 211 -20.78 -0.24 -16.98
C LEU A 211 -21.66 1.00 -17.20
N ALA A 212 -22.75 0.86 -17.97
CA ALA A 212 -23.73 1.93 -18.16
C ALA A 212 -24.37 2.35 -16.82
N ALA A 213 -24.70 1.38 -15.96
CA ALA A 213 -25.24 1.60 -14.63
C ALA A 213 -24.27 2.38 -13.73
N GLU A 214 -22.99 1.97 -13.67
CA GLU A 214 -21.95 2.66 -12.90
C GLU A 214 -21.74 4.11 -13.37
N GLN A 215 -21.83 4.35 -14.67
CA GLN A 215 -21.61 5.67 -15.27
C GLN A 215 -22.88 6.55 -15.31
N GLY A 216 -24.04 6.06 -14.86
CA GLY A 216 -25.31 6.79 -14.89
C GLY A 216 -25.86 7.04 -16.30
N ARG A 217 -25.51 6.18 -17.27
CA ARG A 217 -25.92 6.33 -18.68
C ARG A 217 -27.31 5.76 -18.91
N ALA A 218 -28.34 6.48 -18.46
CA ALA A 218 -29.73 6.02 -18.49
C ALA A 218 -30.21 5.57 -19.88
N ARG A 219 -29.98 6.38 -20.93
CA ARG A 219 -30.45 6.05 -22.28
C ARG A 219 -29.74 4.83 -22.87
N VAL A 220 -28.43 4.74 -22.64
CA VAL A 220 -27.63 3.57 -23.04
C VAL A 220 -28.06 2.31 -22.31
N ALA A 221 -28.33 2.40 -20.99
CA ALA A 221 -28.82 1.26 -20.22
C ALA A 221 -30.18 0.75 -20.75
N VAL A 222 -31.10 1.66 -21.11
CA VAL A 222 -32.37 1.27 -21.78
C VAL A 222 -32.10 0.60 -23.12
N ALA A 223 -31.26 1.19 -23.97
CA ALA A 223 -30.93 0.63 -25.28
C ALA A 223 -30.32 -0.78 -25.19
N LEU A 224 -29.49 -1.03 -24.17
CA LEU A 224 -28.92 -2.35 -23.89
C LEU A 224 -30.01 -3.36 -23.49
N VAL A 225 -30.90 -3.01 -22.55
CA VAL A 225 -31.97 -3.93 -22.12
C VAL A 225 -32.97 -4.20 -23.24
N GLU A 226 -33.42 -3.17 -23.98
CA GLU A 226 -34.27 -3.32 -25.17
C GLU A 226 -33.59 -4.18 -26.25
N GLY A 227 -32.26 -4.13 -26.34
CA GLY A 227 -31.44 -4.94 -27.23
C GLY A 227 -31.25 -6.40 -26.78
N GLY A 228 -31.68 -6.76 -25.57
CA GLY A 228 -31.58 -8.12 -25.03
C GLY A 228 -30.45 -8.34 -24.02
N SER A 229 -29.81 -7.28 -23.49
CA SER A 229 -28.90 -7.42 -22.36
C SER A 229 -29.62 -8.04 -21.15
N PRO A 230 -29.05 -9.08 -20.51
CA PRO A 230 -29.65 -9.67 -19.31
C PRO A 230 -29.64 -8.68 -18.14
N VAL A 231 -30.81 -8.15 -17.79
CA VAL A 231 -30.98 -7.11 -16.77
C VAL A 231 -30.46 -7.54 -15.38
N ASP A 232 -30.63 -8.82 -15.04
CA ASP A 232 -30.20 -9.41 -13.76
C ASP A 232 -28.90 -10.21 -13.88
N ALA A 233 -28.08 -9.94 -14.90
CA ALA A 233 -26.73 -10.48 -14.97
C ALA A 233 -25.96 -10.16 -13.69
N ARG A 234 -25.06 -11.09 -13.32
CA ARG A 234 -24.28 -10.99 -12.08
C ARG A 234 -22.80 -10.98 -12.37
N ASP A 235 -22.09 -10.06 -11.73
CA ASP A 235 -20.63 -10.02 -11.76
C ASP A 235 -20.02 -11.13 -10.89
N ARG A 236 -18.69 -11.16 -10.77
CA ARG A 236 -18.01 -12.12 -9.89
C ARG A 236 -18.34 -11.94 -8.41
N GLY A 237 -18.82 -10.79 -7.97
CA GLY A 237 -19.33 -10.56 -6.61
C GLY A 237 -20.79 -11.02 -6.44
N GLY A 238 -21.46 -11.43 -7.52
CA GLY A 238 -22.89 -11.71 -7.52
C GLY A 238 -23.77 -10.47 -7.68
N ARG A 239 -23.19 -9.30 -7.99
CA ARG A 239 -23.91 -8.02 -8.05
C ARG A 239 -24.54 -7.77 -9.40
N THR A 240 -25.75 -7.21 -9.38
CA THR A 240 -26.50 -6.76 -10.58
C THR A 240 -26.30 -5.26 -10.84
N ALA A 241 -26.75 -4.78 -12.00
CA ALA A 241 -26.77 -3.35 -12.32
C ALA A 241 -27.66 -2.54 -11.34
N LEU A 242 -28.79 -3.12 -10.91
CA LEU A 242 -29.68 -2.53 -9.91
C LEU A 242 -28.98 -2.36 -8.54
N MET A 243 -28.16 -3.33 -8.12
CA MET A 243 -27.39 -3.22 -6.88
C MET A 243 -26.34 -2.10 -6.93
N GLN A 244 -25.62 -1.97 -8.06
CA GLN A 244 -24.60 -0.93 -8.23
C GLN A 244 -25.20 0.48 -8.20
N THR A 245 -26.38 0.65 -8.80
CA THR A 245 -27.11 1.94 -8.77
C THR A 245 -27.70 2.24 -7.40
N ALA A 246 -28.23 1.24 -6.70
CA ALA A 246 -28.70 1.36 -5.34
C ALA A 246 -27.57 1.75 -4.35
N GLU A 247 -26.41 1.11 -4.44
CA GLU A 247 -25.23 1.44 -3.61
C GLU A 247 -24.73 2.88 -3.83
N ARG A 248 -24.87 3.39 -5.06
CA ARG A 248 -24.51 4.77 -5.41
C ARG A 248 -25.57 5.80 -5.04
N GLY A 249 -26.78 5.35 -4.68
CA GLY A 249 -27.88 6.25 -4.38
C GLY A 249 -28.63 6.83 -5.58
N ASP A 250 -28.40 6.30 -6.78
CA ASP A 250 -28.99 6.83 -8.01
C ASP A 250 -30.45 6.38 -8.15
N ALA A 251 -31.35 7.10 -7.49
CA ALA A 251 -32.77 6.76 -7.45
C ALA A 251 -33.44 6.75 -8.84
N GLU A 252 -32.96 7.57 -9.77
CA GLU A 252 -33.50 7.60 -11.14
C GLU A 252 -33.07 6.36 -11.93
N MET A 253 -31.80 5.97 -11.84
CA MET A 253 -31.34 4.71 -12.43
C MET A 253 -31.96 3.48 -11.77
N VAL A 254 -32.20 3.51 -10.45
CA VAL A 254 -32.93 2.45 -9.75
C VAL A 254 -34.35 2.30 -10.32
N ARG A 255 -35.10 3.38 -10.49
CA ARG A 255 -36.44 3.34 -11.11
C ARG A 255 -36.39 2.85 -12.55
N LEU A 256 -35.37 3.26 -13.30
CA LEU A 256 -35.16 2.80 -14.67
C LEU A 256 -34.99 1.28 -14.71
N PHE A 257 -34.10 0.71 -13.90
CA PHE A 257 -33.89 -0.74 -13.88
C PHE A 257 -35.12 -1.52 -13.41
N ILE A 258 -35.85 -1.00 -12.42
CA ILE A 258 -37.16 -1.56 -12.00
C ILE A 258 -38.14 -1.58 -13.19
N ASN A 259 -38.27 -0.48 -13.93
CA ASN A 259 -39.16 -0.39 -15.10
C ASN A 259 -38.72 -1.30 -16.25
N GLN A 260 -37.43 -1.63 -16.32
CA GLN A 260 -36.85 -2.59 -17.26
C GLN A 260 -36.94 -4.05 -16.77
N GLY A 261 -37.62 -4.31 -15.65
CA GLY A 261 -37.91 -5.66 -15.17
C GLY A 261 -36.83 -6.31 -14.30
N ALA A 262 -35.90 -5.52 -13.73
CA ALA A 262 -34.90 -6.05 -12.80
C ALA A 262 -35.54 -6.67 -11.55
N ASP A 263 -35.08 -7.85 -11.14
CA ASP A 263 -35.50 -8.49 -9.89
C ASP A 263 -34.89 -7.77 -8.68
N THR A 264 -35.76 -7.15 -7.88
CA THR A 264 -35.39 -6.35 -6.70
C THR A 264 -34.91 -7.19 -5.52
N ASN A 265 -35.09 -8.51 -5.54
CA ASN A 265 -34.77 -9.42 -4.44
C ASN A 265 -33.55 -10.30 -4.69
N VAL A 266 -32.83 -10.08 -5.79
CA VAL A 266 -31.51 -10.68 -6.00
C VAL A 266 -30.58 -10.25 -4.86
N SER A 267 -29.75 -11.18 -4.40
CA SER A 267 -28.68 -10.93 -3.44
C SER A 267 -27.30 -11.23 -4.04
N ASP A 268 -26.30 -10.46 -3.61
CA ASP A 268 -24.90 -10.74 -3.94
C ASP A 268 -24.34 -11.91 -3.10
N ARG A 269 -23.03 -12.16 -3.19
CA ARG A 269 -22.36 -13.24 -2.44
C ARG A 269 -22.36 -13.05 -0.93
N ASP A 270 -22.44 -11.81 -0.46
CA ASP A 270 -22.54 -11.49 0.97
C ASP A 270 -24.00 -11.49 1.43
N GLY A 271 -24.96 -11.80 0.54
CA GLY A 271 -26.39 -11.76 0.84
C GLY A 271 -27.00 -10.36 0.77
N ALA A 272 -26.27 -9.34 0.31
CA ALA A 272 -26.79 -7.99 0.21
C ALA A 272 -27.73 -7.85 -0.99
N THR A 273 -28.95 -7.33 -0.75
CA THR A 273 -29.90 -6.96 -1.82
C THR A 273 -29.75 -5.50 -2.22
N ALA A 274 -30.35 -5.10 -3.34
CA ALA A 274 -30.41 -3.68 -3.73
C ALA A 274 -31.03 -2.80 -2.63
N TYR A 275 -32.00 -3.33 -1.86
CA TYR A 275 -32.62 -2.62 -0.75
C TYR A 275 -31.62 -2.34 0.39
N LEU A 276 -30.82 -3.34 0.77
CA LEU A 276 -29.78 -3.18 1.79
C LEU A 276 -28.72 -2.16 1.35
N LEU A 277 -28.29 -2.23 0.09
CA LEU A 277 -27.31 -1.29 -0.47
C LEU A 277 -27.86 0.16 -0.55
N ALA A 278 -29.13 0.34 -0.94
CA ALA A 278 -29.78 1.65 -0.89
C ALA A 278 -29.89 2.21 0.54
N ALA A 279 -30.10 1.33 1.53
CA ALA A 279 -30.12 1.72 2.94
C ALA A 279 -28.75 2.24 3.39
N ARG A 280 -27.66 1.58 2.99
CA ARG A 280 -26.28 2.04 3.25
C ARG A 280 -25.96 3.36 2.55
N ALA A 281 -26.42 3.55 1.32
CA ALA A 281 -26.29 4.83 0.61
C ALA A 281 -27.05 5.96 1.32
N GLY A 282 -28.07 5.63 2.12
CA GLY A 282 -28.89 6.58 2.85
C GLY A 282 -29.92 7.28 1.98
N GLU A 283 -30.35 6.63 0.89
CA GLU A 283 -31.12 7.28 -0.18
C GLU A 283 -32.59 6.85 -0.16
N VAL A 284 -33.40 7.68 0.51
CA VAL A 284 -34.83 7.41 0.75
C VAL A 284 -35.62 7.26 -0.55
N ALA A 285 -35.27 7.99 -1.61
CA ALA A 285 -35.93 7.88 -2.91
C ALA A 285 -35.73 6.51 -3.56
N ALA A 286 -34.52 5.94 -3.46
CA ALA A 286 -34.22 4.59 -3.93
C ALA A 286 -34.93 3.54 -3.07
N LEU A 287 -34.91 3.68 -1.73
CA LEU A 287 -35.63 2.79 -0.82
C LEU A 287 -37.14 2.77 -1.07
N ARG A 288 -37.75 3.92 -1.38
CA ARG A 288 -39.16 4.01 -1.77
C ARG A 288 -39.43 3.29 -3.08
N ALA A 289 -38.66 3.59 -4.12
CA ALA A 289 -38.81 2.94 -5.42
C ALA A 289 -38.71 1.42 -5.33
N LEU A 290 -37.73 0.92 -4.56
CA LEU A 290 -37.56 -0.52 -4.32
C LEU A 290 -38.73 -1.11 -3.49
N SER A 291 -39.23 -0.40 -2.47
CA SER A 291 -40.39 -0.84 -1.68
C SER A 291 -41.64 -0.98 -2.56
N ASP A 292 -41.91 0.03 -3.39
CA ASP A 292 -43.06 0.07 -4.29
C ASP A 292 -42.99 -1.04 -5.35
N ALA A 293 -41.78 -1.48 -5.71
CA ALA A 293 -41.50 -2.57 -6.63
C ALA A 293 -41.39 -3.97 -5.96
N GLY A 294 -41.79 -4.10 -4.69
CA GLY A 294 -41.85 -5.40 -4.01
C GLY A 294 -40.51 -5.93 -3.50
N ALA A 295 -39.49 -5.08 -3.32
CA ALA A 295 -38.28 -5.46 -2.61
C ALA A 295 -38.61 -5.81 -1.15
N ARG A 296 -37.97 -6.85 -0.60
CA ARG A 296 -38.16 -7.33 0.77
C ARG A 296 -37.36 -6.48 1.77
N PRO A 297 -38.00 -5.61 2.59
CA PRO A 297 -37.28 -4.75 3.54
C PRO A 297 -36.69 -5.51 4.73
N ASP A 298 -37.18 -6.73 4.99
CA ASP A 298 -36.77 -7.65 6.04
C ASP A 298 -35.64 -8.61 5.62
N ALA A 299 -35.13 -8.48 4.38
CA ALA A 299 -33.98 -9.23 3.91
C ALA A 299 -32.77 -9.01 4.82
N ARG A 300 -31.97 -10.06 5.00
CA ARG A 300 -30.72 -10.03 5.77
C ARG A 300 -29.56 -10.52 4.92
N ASP A 301 -28.40 -9.92 5.15
CA ASP A 301 -27.14 -10.39 4.59
C ASP A 301 -26.63 -11.65 5.32
N ALA A 302 -25.49 -12.18 4.89
CA ALA A 302 -24.85 -13.37 5.45
C ALA A 302 -24.34 -13.20 6.90
N HIS A 303 -24.38 -11.98 7.45
CA HIS A 303 -24.01 -11.65 8.83
C HIS A 303 -25.26 -11.35 9.68
N GLY A 304 -26.47 -11.59 9.15
CA GLY A 304 -27.73 -11.29 9.83
C GLY A 304 -28.13 -9.81 9.80
N ARG A 305 -27.44 -8.95 9.05
CA ARG A 305 -27.71 -7.51 9.03
C ARG A 305 -28.87 -7.15 8.10
N GLY A 306 -29.84 -6.42 8.63
CA GLY A 306 -30.99 -5.89 7.88
C GLY A 306 -30.79 -4.44 7.43
N ALA A 307 -31.82 -3.87 6.79
CA ALA A 307 -31.76 -2.53 6.21
C ALA A 307 -31.43 -1.43 7.22
N LEU A 308 -31.97 -1.51 8.44
CA LEU A 308 -31.71 -0.52 9.49
C LEU A 308 -30.24 -0.51 9.91
N MET A 309 -29.58 -1.66 9.96
CA MET A 309 -28.15 -1.78 10.27
C MET A 309 -27.26 -1.27 9.14
N TYR A 310 -27.65 -1.51 7.88
CA TYR A 310 -26.98 -0.90 6.72
C TYR A 310 -27.11 0.62 6.75
N ALA A 311 -28.30 1.15 7.05
CA ALA A 311 -28.51 2.59 7.23
C ALA A 311 -27.75 3.17 8.43
N ALA A 312 -27.53 2.38 9.48
CA ALA A 312 -26.74 2.80 10.64
C ALA A 312 -25.26 3.00 10.35
N ALA A 313 -24.73 2.36 9.29
CA ALA A 313 -23.38 2.60 8.78
C ALA A 313 -23.27 3.82 7.84
N SER A 314 -24.39 4.51 7.57
CA SER A 314 -24.42 5.76 6.80
C SER A 314 -24.30 6.97 7.73
N THR A 315 -24.02 8.14 7.18
CA THR A 315 -24.11 9.42 7.91
C THR A 315 -25.50 10.08 7.82
N ARG A 316 -26.45 9.44 7.12
CA ARG A 316 -27.74 10.05 6.75
C ARG A 316 -28.90 9.49 7.56
N ALA A 317 -29.25 10.19 8.63
CA ALA A 317 -30.35 9.82 9.53
C ALA A 317 -31.74 9.72 8.84
N GLU A 318 -31.92 10.33 7.66
CA GLU A 318 -33.19 10.27 6.93
C GLU A 318 -33.59 8.85 6.53
N ALA A 319 -32.63 8.03 6.08
CA ALA A 319 -32.90 6.62 5.76
C ALA A 319 -33.31 5.82 7.00
N VAL A 320 -32.68 6.07 8.14
CA VAL A 320 -33.04 5.47 9.43
C VAL A 320 -34.47 5.83 9.82
N ARG A 321 -34.81 7.13 9.80
CA ARG A 321 -36.18 7.59 10.09
C ARG A 321 -37.20 6.99 9.13
N TYR A 322 -36.88 6.92 7.85
CA TYR A 322 -37.75 6.29 6.84
C TYR A 322 -37.98 4.80 7.17
N LEU A 323 -36.92 4.03 7.40
CA LEU A 323 -37.03 2.60 7.71
C LEU A 323 -37.83 2.33 8.99
N LEU A 324 -37.59 3.12 10.05
CA LEU A 324 -38.36 3.06 11.29
C LEU A 324 -39.85 3.40 11.06
N SER A 325 -40.15 4.41 10.23
CA SER A 325 -41.54 4.75 9.85
C SER A 325 -42.25 3.63 9.07
N LYS A 326 -41.49 2.71 8.47
CA LYS A 326 -41.98 1.52 7.78
C LYS A 326 -42.02 0.27 8.66
N GLY A 327 -41.78 0.42 9.97
CA GLY A 327 -41.90 -0.66 10.95
C GLY A 327 -40.62 -1.49 11.13
N ALA A 328 -39.46 -1.01 10.68
CA ALA A 328 -38.19 -1.64 11.02
C ALA A 328 -38.02 -1.68 12.54
N ARG A 329 -37.63 -2.83 13.08
CA ARG A 329 -37.44 -3.02 14.52
C ARG A 329 -36.10 -2.42 14.94
N VAL A 330 -36.13 -1.52 15.91
CA VAL A 330 -34.97 -0.71 16.31
C VAL A 330 -33.83 -1.53 16.92
N ASP A 331 -34.15 -2.58 17.69
CA ASP A 331 -33.18 -3.39 18.47
C ASP A 331 -32.95 -4.79 17.88
N GLU A 332 -33.15 -4.96 16.57
CA GLU A 332 -32.69 -6.18 15.93
C GLU A 332 -31.18 -6.34 16.07
N ARG A 333 -30.75 -7.60 16.10
CA ARG A 333 -29.35 -7.99 16.28
C ARG A 333 -28.86 -8.76 15.07
N ASP A 334 -27.63 -8.46 14.67
CA ASP A 334 -26.89 -9.27 13.71
C ASP A 334 -26.27 -10.50 14.40
N ASP A 335 -25.50 -11.30 13.64
CA ASP A 335 -24.90 -12.54 14.15
C ASP A 335 -23.84 -12.29 15.23
N GLU A 336 -23.27 -11.08 15.29
CA GLU A 336 -22.36 -10.64 16.36
C GLU A 336 -23.12 -10.03 17.55
N GLY A 337 -24.45 -10.01 17.52
CA GLY A 337 -25.29 -9.43 18.56
C GLY A 337 -25.38 -7.91 18.51
N ALA A 338 -24.80 -7.24 17.51
CA ALA A 338 -24.80 -5.79 17.39
C ALA A 338 -26.16 -5.26 16.91
N THR A 339 -26.62 -4.16 17.51
CA THR A 339 -27.80 -3.41 17.08
C THR A 339 -27.41 -2.27 16.14
N ALA A 340 -28.39 -1.68 15.46
CA ALA A 340 -28.17 -0.47 14.66
C ALA A 340 -27.51 0.66 15.47
N LEU A 341 -27.86 0.81 16.76
CA LEU A 341 -27.27 1.84 17.62
C LEU A 341 -25.79 1.56 17.92
N ILE A 342 -25.42 0.29 18.12
CA ILE A 342 -24.02 -0.10 18.31
C ILE A 342 -23.19 0.21 17.06
N LEU A 343 -23.71 -0.11 15.87
CA LEU A 343 -23.02 0.18 14.60
C LEU A 343 -22.86 1.70 14.37
N ALA A 344 -23.90 2.48 14.64
CA ALA A 344 -23.84 3.95 14.55
C ALA A 344 -22.84 4.55 15.55
N ALA A 345 -22.76 3.98 16.76
CA ALA A 345 -21.81 4.39 17.78
C ALA A 345 -20.36 4.08 17.40
N ALA A 346 -20.09 2.90 16.85
CA ALA A 346 -18.77 2.52 16.35
C ALA A 346 -18.31 3.42 15.18
N GLY A 347 -19.24 3.84 14.31
CA GLY A 347 -18.99 4.78 13.21
C GLY A 347 -18.92 6.26 13.63
N ASN A 348 -19.23 6.59 14.89
CA ASN A 348 -19.42 7.97 15.38
C ASN A 348 -20.43 8.76 14.52
N HIS A 349 -21.58 8.16 14.21
CA HIS A 349 -22.65 8.78 13.43
C HIS A 349 -23.73 9.35 14.37
N ALA A 350 -23.43 10.48 15.01
CA ALA A 350 -24.27 11.07 16.06
C ALA A 350 -25.72 11.31 15.63
N GLU A 351 -25.96 11.80 14.40
CA GLU A 351 -27.33 12.05 13.91
C GLU A 351 -28.13 10.77 13.65
N VAL A 352 -27.44 9.70 13.22
CA VAL A 352 -28.06 8.36 13.10
C VAL A 352 -28.35 7.80 14.48
N ALA A 353 -27.40 7.88 15.42
CA ALA A 353 -27.61 7.47 16.80
C ALA A 353 -28.78 8.23 17.43
N ARG A 354 -28.93 9.55 17.15
CA ARG A 354 -30.04 10.37 17.62
C ARG A 354 -31.37 9.84 17.12
N ALA A 355 -31.49 9.58 15.82
CA ALA A 355 -32.72 9.05 15.24
C ALA A 355 -33.09 7.67 15.83
N LEU A 356 -32.11 6.81 16.12
CA LEU A 356 -32.35 5.51 16.75
C LEU A 356 -32.79 5.66 18.22
N ILE A 357 -32.16 6.56 18.98
CA ILE A 357 -32.52 6.85 20.38
C ILE A 357 -33.93 7.44 20.46
N GLU A 358 -34.27 8.40 19.59
CA GLU A 358 -35.62 8.99 19.52
C GLU A 358 -36.69 7.94 19.19
N ALA A 359 -36.31 6.88 18.49
CA ALA A 359 -37.17 5.74 18.19
C ALA A 359 -37.20 4.66 19.28
N GLY A 360 -36.54 4.89 20.42
CA GLY A 360 -36.58 4.01 21.58
C GLY A 360 -35.56 2.88 21.56
N ALA A 361 -34.42 3.03 20.88
CA ALA A 361 -33.34 2.05 20.90
C ALA A 361 -32.86 1.74 22.33
N ASP A 362 -32.65 0.45 22.62
CA ASP A 362 -32.11 -0.01 23.90
C ASP A 362 -30.63 0.37 24.03
N LEU A 363 -30.37 1.36 24.89
CA LEU A 363 -29.01 1.84 25.20
C LEU A 363 -28.13 0.78 25.89
N THR A 364 -28.75 -0.25 26.47
CA THR A 364 -28.08 -1.31 27.25
C THR A 364 -27.84 -2.59 26.46
N ALA A 365 -28.29 -2.65 25.21
CA ALA A 365 -28.03 -3.79 24.33
C ALA A 365 -26.52 -4.02 24.19
N ARG A 366 -26.10 -5.29 24.31
CA ARG A 366 -24.69 -5.72 24.23
C ARG A 366 -24.46 -6.60 23.03
N ASP A 367 -23.33 -6.37 22.35
CA ASP A 367 -22.79 -7.29 21.36
C ASP A 367 -22.25 -8.59 22.00
N SER A 368 -21.76 -9.50 21.17
CA SER A 368 -21.13 -10.77 21.56
C SER A 368 -19.86 -10.61 22.39
N SER A 369 -19.22 -9.42 22.37
CA SER A 369 -18.10 -9.05 23.24
C SER A 369 -18.57 -8.47 24.58
N GLY A 370 -19.88 -8.41 24.81
CA GLY A 370 -20.48 -7.83 26.01
C GLY A 370 -20.46 -6.30 26.04
N ARG A 371 -20.28 -5.61 24.91
CA ARG A 371 -20.14 -4.13 24.87
C ARG A 371 -21.41 -3.45 24.38
N ALA A 372 -21.84 -2.41 25.11
CA ALA A 372 -22.94 -1.54 24.68
C ALA A 372 -22.46 -0.39 23.78
N ALA A 373 -23.41 0.35 23.20
CA ALA A 373 -23.15 1.47 22.29
C ALA A 373 -22.20 2.54 22.89
N LEU A 374 -22.32 2.82 24.19
CA LEU A 374 -21.46 3.80 24.88
C LEU A 374 -19.97 3.43 24.81
N VAL A 375 -19.65 2.14 24.94
CA VAL A 375 -18.27 1.62 24.88
C VAL A 375 -17.68 1.81 23.48
N HIS A 376 -18.48 1.50 22.45
CA HIS A 376 -18.08 1.65 21.05
C HIS A 376 -17.86 3.12 20.66
N ALA A 377 -18.80 4.01 21.03
CA ALA A 377 -18.65 5.45 20.80
C ALA A 377 -17.40 6.02 21.48
N ALA A 378 -17.11 5.55 22.71
CA ALA A 378 -15.95 5.98 23.46
C ALA A 378 -14.62 5.49 22.84
N GLY A 379 -14.56 4.22 22.41
CA GLY A 379 -13.41 3.65 21.70
C GLY A 379 -13.15 4.28 20.32
N ALA A 380 -14.21 4.75 19.65
CA ALA A 380 -14.10 5.54 18.42
C ALA A 380 -13.60 6.97 18.68
N GLY A 381 -13.68 7.47 19.92
CA GLY A 381 -13.36 8.84 20.28
C GLY A 381 -14.48 9.84 19.95
N GLY A 382 -15.70 9.35 19.71
CA GLY A 382 -16.85 10.11 19.25
C GLY A 382 -17.54 10.93 20.34
N ALA A 383 -16.97 12.09 20.68
CA ALA A 383 -17.48 12.94 21.78
C ALA A 383 -18.96 13.33 21.63
N GLU A 384 -19.42 13.63 20.41
CA GLU A 384 -20.82 13.98 20.17
C GLU A 384 -21.76 12.81 20.42
N THR A 385 -21.41 11.62 19.90
CA THR A 385 -22.19 10.40 20.12
C THR A 385 -22.21 9.98 21.58
N VAL A 386 -21.08 10.10 22.29
CA VAL A 386 -21.00 9.85 23.73
C VAL A 386 -21.89 10.84 24.51
N ALA A 387 -21.80 12.13 24.22
CA ALA A 387 -22.64 13.14 24.89
C ALA A 387 -24.14 12.84 24.66
N LEU A 388 -24.52 12.47 23.44
CA LEU A 388 -25.88 12.09 23.10
C LEU A 388 -26.35 10.86 23.90
N LEU A 389 -25.55 9.79 23.96
CA LEU A 389 -25.88 8.58 24.70
C LEU A 389 -26.05 8.85 26.20
N LEU A 390 -25.16 9.66 26.79
CA LEU A 390 -25.26 10.06 28.19
C LEU A 390 -26.53 10.90 28.46
N LEU A 391 -26.84 11.87 27.58
CA LEU A 391 -28.07 12.67 27.67
C LEU A 391 -29.33 11.81 27.55
N ALA A 392 -29.28 10.74 26.77
CA ALA A 392 -30.36 9.77 26.61
C ALA A 392 -30.49 8.79 27.81
N GLY A 393 -29.56 8.83 28.77
CA GLY A 393 -29.61 8.02 29.99
C GLY A 393 -28.69 6.80 30.01
N ALA A 394 -27.76 6.65 29.05
CA ALA A 394 -26.70 5.65 29.15
C ALA A 394 -25.84 5.94 30.40
N LYS A 395 -25.55 4.91 31.18
CA LYS A 395 -24.84 5.07 32.46
C LYS A 395 -23.33 5.11 32.25
N ALA A 396 -22.68 6.09 32.86
CA ALA A 396 -21.22 6.19 32.88
C ALA A 396 -20.56 5.47 34.09
N THR A 397 -21.35 4.86 34.98
CA THR A 397 -20.89 4.37 36.30
C THR A 397 -20.90 2.86 36.49
N ASP A 398 -21.40 2.09 35.54
CA ASP A 398 -21.44 0.62 35.58
C ASP A 398 -20.31 0.00 34.75
N GLU A 399 -20.37 -1.31 34.50
CA GLU A 399 -19.36 -1.99 33.68
C GLU A 399 -19.25 -1.40 32.27
N ASP A 400 -20.34 -0.89 31.66
CA ASP A 400 -20.29 -0.19 30.38
C ASP A 400 -19.60 1.16 30.51
N GLY A 401 -20.00 1.95 31.51
CA GLY A 401 -19.40 3.25 31.77
C GLY A 401 -17.89 3.18 32.05
N ARG A 402 -17.49 2.20 32.88
CA ARG A 402 -16.08 1.87 33.14
C ARG A 402 -15.36 1.46 31.86
N ALA A 403 -15.92 0.50 31.11
CA ALA A 403 -15.32 0.04 29.86
C ALA A 403 -15.18 1.17 28.83
N ALA A 404 -16.19 2.04 28.71
CA ALA A 404 -16.17 3.22 27.85
C ALA A 404 -15.07 4.20 28.27
N THR A 405 -14.92 4.46 29.56
CA THR A 405 -13.92 5.41 30.07
C THR A 405 -12.49 4.90 29.82
N LEU A 406 -12.26 3.61 30.04
CA LEU A 406 -10.97 2.96 29.72
C LEU A 406 -10.71 2.95 28.21
N ALA A 407 -11.72 2.65 27.38
CA ALA A 407 -11.59 2.68 25.93
C ALA A 407 -11.23 4.08 25.41
N ALA A 408 -11.88 5.13 25.92
CA ALA A 408 -11.58 6.52 25.59
C ALA A 408 -10.17 6.94 26.02
N ALA A 409 -9.73 6.50 27.20
CA ALA A 409 -8.39 6.76 27.73
C ALA A 409 -7.31 6.10 26.88
N LEU A 410 -7.50 4.83 26.50
CA LEU A 410 -6.59 4.09 25.60
C LEU A 410 -6.56 4.72 24.20
N LYS A 411 -7.70 5.22 23.71
CA LYS A 411 -7.78 5.98 22.46
C LYS A 411 -7.08 7.35 22.56
N GLY A 412 -6.86 7.87 23.76
CA GLY A 412 -6.29 9.19 24.00
C GLY A 412 -7.29 10.34 23.85
N SER A 413 -8.60 10.06 23.87
CA SER A 413 -9.64 11.08 23.68
C SER A 413 -9.97 11.79 24.99
N ALA A 414 -9.22 12.84 25.32
CA ALA A 414 -9.49 13.66 26.51
C ALA A 414 -10.91 14.26 26.56
N PRO A 415 -11.51 14.74 25.45
CA PRO A 415 -12.90 15.22 25.45
C PRO A 415 -13.91 14.14 25.87
N VAL A 416 -13.75 12.91 25.39
CA VAL A 416 -14.65 11.80 25.74
C VAL A 416 -14.48 11.41 27.21
N VAL A 417 -13.25 11.27 27.70
CA VAL A 417 -13.02 10.98 29.13
C VAL A 417 -13.63 12.06 30.00
N LYS A 418 -13.51 13.33 29.61
CA LYS A 418 -14.14 14.45 30.32
C LYS A 418 -15.67 14.29 30.39
N LEU A 419 -16.33 14.00 29.26
CA LEU A 419 -17.78 13.78 29.21
C LEU A 419 -18.21 12.61 30.10
N LEU A 420 -17.48 11.50 30.09
CA LEU A 420 -17.82 10.32 30.91
C LEU A 420 -17.66 10.62 32.41
N VAL A 421 -16.59 11.30 32.81
CA VAL A 421 -16.38 11.75 34.20
C VAL A 421 -17.46 12.75 34.63
N GLU A 422 -17.85 13.69 33.76
CA GLU A 422 -18.96 14.62 34.03
C GLU A 422 -20.32 13.90 34.08
N GLY A 423 -20.46 12.79 33.36
CA GLY A 423 -21.59 11.85 33.44
C GLY A 423 -21.56 10.92 34.66
N GLY A 424 -20.56 11.05 35.54
CA GLY A 424 -20.46 10.34 36.81
C GLY A 424 -19.43 9.21 36.86
N ALA A 425 -18.74 8.89 35.78
CA ALA A 425 -17.67 7.88 35.80
C ALA A 425 -16.59 8.23 36.83
N SER A 426 -16.02 7.22 37.48
CA SER A 426 -14.93 7.45 38.42
C SER A 426 -13.70 8.00 37.70
N VAL A 427 -13.02 8.96 38.31
CA VAL A 427 -11.71 9.45 37.82
C VAL A 427 -10.60 8.43 38.01
N ASP A 428 -10.83 7.44 38.87
CA ASP A 428 -9.90 6.38 39.24
C ASP A 428 -10.31 5.01 38.64
N GLU A 429 -11.13 4.99 37.58
CA GLU A 429 -11.40 3.73 36.88
C GLU A 429 -10.09 3.04 36.45
N SER A 430 -10.06 1.72 36.57
CA SER A 430 -8.90 0.92 36.21
C SER A 430 -9.29 -0.31 35.40
N ASP A 431 -8.37 -0.84 34.61
CA ASP A 431 -8.53 -2.15 33.97
C ASP A 431 -8.36 -3.31 34.97
N ALA A 432 -8.38 -4.55 34.45
CA ALA A 432 -8.18 -5.76 35.26
C ALA A 432 -6.77 -5.85 35.88
N GLU A 433 -5.77 -5.17 35.29
CA GLU A 433 -4.40 -5.09 35.81
C GLU A 433 -4.25 -3.99 36.87
N GLY A 434 -5.31 -3.23 37.16
CA GLY A 434 -5.26 -2.08 38.06
C GLY A 434 -4.63 -0.84 37.42
N THR A 435 -4.50 -0.81 36.08
CA THR A 435 -4.01 0.37 35.37
C THR A 435 -5.12 1.41 35.30
N THR A 436 -4.94 2.55 35.96
CA THR A 436 -5.93 3.62 36.02
C THR A 436 -5.93 4.49 34.76
N ILE A 437 -6.96 5.30 34.55
CA ILE A 437 -6.99 6.31 33.48
C ILE A 437 -5.78 7.26 33.56
N LEU A 438 -5.40 7.70 34.78
CA LEU A 438 -4.24 8.57 34.97
C LEU A 438 -2.93 7.87 34.59
N MET A 439 -2.80 6.58 34.90
CA MET A 439 -1.67 5.75 34.45
C MET A 439 -1.60 5.61 32.94
N ILE A 440 -2.74 5.40 32.28
CA ILE A 440 -2.83 5.36 30.81
C ILE A 440 -2.40 6.71 30.21
N ALA A 441 -2.94 7.82 30.73
CA ALA A 441 -2.59 9.17 30.30
C ALA A 441 -1.10 9.45 30.49
N ALA A 442 -0.51 8.99 31.60
CA ALA A 442 0.89 9.19 31.90
C ALA A 442 1.81 8.46 30.91
N ARG A 443 1.57 7.16 30.67
CA ARG A 443 2.33 6.37 29.70
C ARG A 443 2.18 6.92 28.28
N ALA A 444 0.98 7.40 27.92
CA ALA A 444 0.67 7.95 26.60
C ALA A 444 1.14 9.41 26.41
N ARG A 445 1.78 10.03 27.42
CA ARG A 445 2.23 11.45 27.40
C ARG A 445 1.08 12.45 27.23
N ALA A 446 -0.15 12.08 27.58
CA ALA A 446 -1.35 12.88 27.39
C ALA A 446 -1.51 13.94 28.50
N SER A 447 -0.67 15.00 28.47
CA SER A 447 -0.63 16.03 29.52
C SER A 447 -1.96 16.73 29.77
N ALA A 448 -2.74 17.04 28.73
CA ALA A 448 -4.06 17.66 28.88
C ALA A 448 -5.04 16.75 29.64
N LEU A 449 -5.02 15.44 29.35
CA LEU A 449 -5.84 14.45 30.05
C LEU A 449 -5.36 14.26 31.49
N ALA A 450 -4.05 14.10 31.69
CA ALA A 450 -3.46 13.98 33.03
C ALA A 450 -3.79 15.19 33.91
N GLN A 451 -3.64 16.40 33.37
CA GLN A 451 -4.00 17.64 34.06
C GLN A 451 -5.48 17.64 34.45
N TYR A 452 -6.38 17.30 33.52
CA TYR A 452 -7.80 17.23 33.80
C TYR A 452 -8.10 16.23 34.93
N LEU A 453 -7.58 15.01 34.85
CA LEU A 453 -7.79 13.97 35.86
C LEU A 453 -7.29 14.42 37.25
N LEU A 454 -6.11 15.04 37.32
CA LEU A 454 -5.58 15.58 38.56
C LEU A 454 -6.47 16.69 39.15
N THR A 455 -7.03 17.58 38.32
CA THR A 455 -7.98 18.61 38.80
C THR A 455 -9.29 18.03 39.31
N LYS A 456 -9.67 16.84 38.83
CA LYS A 456 -10.84 16.09 39.30
C LYS A 456 -10.53 15.15 40.46
N GLY A 457 -9.31 15.19 41.00
CA GLY A 457 -8.92 14.44 42.20
C GLY A 457 -8.49 13.00 41.95
N ALA A 458 -8.07 12.65 40.73
CA ALA A 458 -7.52 11.32 40.44
C ALA A 458 -6.35 10.98 41.39
N SER A 459 -6.37 9.78 41.94
CA SER A 459 -5.40 9.33 42.91
C SER A 459 -4.05 9.04 42.26
N ILE A 460 -3.05 9.81 42.67
CA ILE A 460 -1.64 9.61 42.28
C ILE A 460 -0.97 8.40 42.97
N LYS A 461 -1.64 7.80 43.96
CA LYS A 461 -1.07 6.76 44.85
C LYS A 461 -1.35 5.33 44.39
N LEU A 462 -2.28 5.15 43.45
CA LEU A 462 -2.69 3.83 42.99
C LEU A 462 -1.54 3.13 42.28
N ARG A 463 -1.55 1.80 42.33
CA ARG A 463 -0.57 0.92 41.67
C ARG A 463 -1.27 -0.15 40.86
N ASN A 464 -0.77 -0.44 39.67
CA ASN A 464 -1.17 -1.62 38.92
C ASN A 464 -0.48 -2.89 39.46
N ARG A 465 -0.81 -4.06 38.90
CA ARG A 465 -0.23 -5.36 39.29
C ARG A 465 1.30 -5.44 39.10
N ARG A 466 1.89 -4.60 38.25
CA ARG A 466 3.35 -4.49 38.07
C ARG A 466 3.99 -3.54 39.09
N GLY A 467 3.21 -2.98 40.01
CA GLY A 467 3.64 -2.01 41.00
C GLY A 467 3.86 -0.60 40.43
N ASP A 468 3.47 -0.34 39.19
CA ASP A 468 3.66 0.98 38.56
C ASP A 468 2.65 1.99 39.11
N THR A 469 3.11 3.20 39.42
CA THR A 469 2.26 4.38 39.65
C THR A 469 2.12 5.20 38.36
N ALA A 470 1.24 6.21 38.37
CA ALA A 470 1.19 7.17 37.28
C ALA A 470 2.55 7.87 37.04
N LEU A 471 3.30 8.14 38.12
CA LEU A 471 4.61 8.81 38.02
C LEU A 471 5.66 7.91 37.36
N THR A 472 5.73 6.63 37.75
CA THR A 472 6.69 5.70 37.13
C THR A 472 6.37 5.45 35.66
N LEU A 473 5.08 5.43 35.28
CA LEU A 473 4.66 5.30 33.88
C LEU A 473 4.89 6.58 33.07
N ALA A 474 4.83 7.78 33.68
CA ALA A 474 5.24 9.01 33.03
C ALA A 474 6.74 9.01 32.69
N GLY A 475 7.54 8.41 33.58
CA GLY A 475 8.97 8.15 33.38
C GLY A 475 9.25 7.17 32.25
N GLU A 476 8.60 6.00 32.26
CA GLU A 476 8.70 4.99 31.18
C GLU A 476 8.24 5.58 29.84
N GLY A 477 7.19 6.40 29.89
CA GLY A 477 6.71 7.15 28.74
C GLY A 477 7.65 8.27 28.31
N GLY A 478 8.61 8.73 29.11
CA GLY A 478 9.48 9.87 28.79
C GLY A 478 8.72 11.20 28.67
N SER A 479 7.71 11.43 29.52
CA SER A 479 6.92 12.67 29.52
C SER A 479 7.32 13.61 30.65
N ALA A 480 8.18 14.58 30.36
CA ALA A 480 8.57 15.61 31.32
C ALA A 480 7.38 16.45 31.82
N GLU A 481 6.41 16.73 30.95
CA GLU A 481 5.21 17.51 31.31
C GLU A 481 4.31 16.75 32.28
N VAL A 482 3.93 15.51 31.97
CA VAL A 482 3.11 14.70 32.88
C VAL A 482 3.86 14.46 34.19
N THR A 483 5.17 14.20 34.13
CA THR A 483 5.98 14.06 35.34
C THR A 483 5.91 15.32 36.21
N ARG A 484 6.04 16.52 35.61
CA ARG A 484 5.88 17.78 36.35
C ARG A 484 4.51 17.90 36.99
N LEU A 485 3.44 17.64 36.25
CA LEU A 485 2.06 17.68 36.75
C LEU A 485 1.86 16.74 37.95
N LEU A 486 2.39 15.52 37.87
CA LEU A 486 2.27 14.55 38.96
C LEU A 486 3.07 14.97 40.20
N LEU A 487 4.28 15.51 40.02
CA LEU A 487 5.09 16.03 41.13
C LEU A 487 4.46 17.28 41.76
N ASP A 488 3.85 18.15 40.97
CA ASP A 488 3.09 19.31 41.46
C ASP A 488 1.82 18.90 42.21
N ALA A 489 1.19 17.79 41.81
CA ALA A 489 0.11 17.16 42.56
C ALA A 489 0.58 16.43 43.84
N GLY A 490 1.89 16.43 44.13
CA GLY A 490 2.46 15.86 45.36
C GLY A 490 2.86 14.39 45.25
N ALA A 491 3.06 13.84 44.04
CA ALA A 491 3.60 12.50 43.88
C ALA A 491 5.02 12.45 44.45
N PRO A 492 5.38 11.44 45.28
CA PRO A 492 6.73 11.34 45.81
C PRO A 492 7.73 11.15 44.66
N VAL A 493 8.76 12.00 44.62
CA VAL A 493 9.72 12.02 43.50
C VAL A 493 10.48 10.69 43.32
N ASP A 494 10.66 9.96 44.42
CA ASP A 494 11.39 8.70 44.49
C ASP A 494 10.47 7.46 44.44
N GLU A 495 9.25 7.61 43.92
CA GLU A 495 8.38 6.45 43.66
C GLU A 495 9.07 5.41 42.78
N VAL A 496 8.93 4.15 43.15
CA VAL A 496 9.49 3.00 42.43
C VAL A 496 8.39 2.13 41.84
N ASN A 497 8.66 1.50 40.70
CA ASN A 497 7.81 0.42 40.19
C ASN A 497 8.12 -0.91 40.90
N GLY A 498 7.49 -2.01 40.46
CA GLY A 498 7.71 -3.34 41.03
C GLY A 498 9.11 -3.94 40.83
N ARG A 499 10.01 -3.26 40.11
CA ARG A 499 11.44 -3.62 39.99
C ARG A 499 12.35 -2.75 40.85
N GLY A 500 11.79 -1.85 41.66
CA GLY A 500 12.57 -0.85 42.40
C GLY A 500 13.08 0.31 41.55
N THR A 501 12.60 0.47 40.31
CA THR A 501 13.10 1.51 39.39
C THR A 501 12.37 2.84 39.60
N THR A 502 13.12 3.93 39.81
CA THR A 502 12.59 5.30 39.88
C THR A 502 12.49 5.97 38.51
N VAL A 503 11.75 7.07 38.40
CA VAL A 503 11.72 7.89 37.17
C VAL A 503 13.11 8.41 36.82
N LEU A 504 13.92 8.80 37.82
CA LEU A 504 15.28 9.29 37.58
C LEU A 504 16.15 8.23 36.92
N MET A 505 16.04 6.97 37.34
CA MET A 505 16.75 5.85 36.71
C MET A 505 16.38 5.67 35.25
N MET A 506 15.09 5.70 34.92
CA MET A 506 14.60 5.55 33.53
C MET A 506 15.06 6.73 32.66
N ALA A 507 14.80 7.96 33.11
CA ALA A 507 15.16 9.18 32.39
C ALA A 507 16.68 9.31 32.16
N SER A 508 17.48 8.76 33.07
CA SER A 508 18.95 8.80 32.97
C SER A 508 19.48 7.92 31.85
N GLU A 509 18.83 6.79 31.55
CA GLU A 509 19.19 5.88 30.45
C GLU A 509 18.86 6.47 29.07
N ASP A 510 17.83 7.30 29.01
CA ASP A 510 17.37 8.02 27.82
C ASP A 510 18.07 9.36 27.64
N SER A 511 17.85 10.04 26.51
CA SER A 511 18.45 11.36 26.23
C SER A 511 17.69 12.53 26.87
N ASP A 512 16.77 12.28 27.82
CA ASP A 512 15.88 13.30 28.39
C ASP A 512 16.55 14.08 29.54
N VAL A 513 17.48 14.96 29.15
CA VAL A 513 18.25 15.82 30.06
C VAL A 513 17.34 16.73 30.89
N ASP A 514 16.25 17.23 30.32
CA ASP A 514 15.34 18.16 30.98
C ASP A 514 14.54 17.47 32.09
N LEU A 515 14.10 16.23 31.86
CA LEU A 515 13.48 15.42 32.90
C LEU A 515 14.47 15.09 34.03
N VAL A 516 15.72 14.76 33.72
CA VAL A 516 16.77 14.55 34.75
C VAL A 516 16.99 15.83 35.57
N ARG A 517 17.08 17.00 34.92
CA ARG A 517 17.19 18.30 35.63
C ARG A 517 15.99 18.57 36.53
N LEU A 518 14.78 18.33 36.03
CA LEU A 518 13.55 18.51 36.79
C LEU A 518 13.55 17.64 38.05
N LEU A 519 13.91 16.35 37.93
CA LEU A 519 13.92 15.41 39.05
C LEU A 519 14.97 15.78 40.10
N ILE A 520 16.18 16.17 39.67
CA ILE A 520 17.22 16.67 40.58
C ILE A 520 16.75 17.95 41.29
N ALA A 521 16.12 18.88 40.57
CA ALA A 521 15.56 20.10 41.16
C ALA A 521 14.44 19.81 42.18
N ARG A 522 13.70 18.70 41.98
CA ARG A 522 12.69 18.17 42.91
C ARG A 522 13.28 17.28 44.01
N ARG A 523 14.61 17.29 44.18
CA ARG A 523 15.37 16.57 45.22
C ARG A 523 15.22 15.04 45.13
N ALA A 524 15.13 14.49 43.92
CA ALA A 524 15.22 13.05 43.71
C ALA A 524 16.53 12.48 44.30
N GLN A 525 16.44 11.32 44.94
CA GLN A 525 17.60 10.62 45.48
C GLN A 525 18.42 9.97 44.36
N VAL A 526 19.58 10.56 44.06
CA VAL A 526 20.46 10.15 42.95
C VAL A 526 21.09 8.78 43.10
N ASN A 527 21.15 8.24 44.32
CA ASN A 527 21.86 7.01 44.67
C ASN A 527 20.94 5.83 45.03
N LEU A 528 19.64 5.96 44.80
CA LEU A 528 18.76 4.79 44.86
C LEU A 528 19.22 3.75 43.83
N ALA A 529 19.04 2.48 44.17
CA ALA A 529 19.35 1.34 43.32
C ALA A 529 18.11 0.46 43.19
N ASP A 530 17.84 -0.01 41.98
CA ASP A 530 16.74 -0.94 41.73
C ASP A 530 17.10 -2.38 42.14
N ASP A 531 16.19 -3.33 41.89
CA ASP A 531 16.40 -4.74 42.23
C ASP A 531 17.59 -5.38 41.51
N SER A 532 18.14 -4.76 40.47
CA SER A 532 19.35 -5.19 39.77
C SER A 532 20.60 -4.45 40.26
N GLY A 533 20.49 -3.59 41.27
CA GLY A 533 21.56 -2.73 41.76
C GLY A 533 21.86 -1.56 40.83
N GLU A 534 20.99 -1.26 39.86
CA GLU A 534 21.21 -0.15 38.93
C GLU A 534 20.78 1.18 39.55
N THR A 535 21.74 2.11 39.63
CA THR A 535 21.49 3.52 39.96
C THR A 535 21.28 4.34 38.70
N ALA A 536 20.81 5.58 38.86
CA ALA A 536 20.69 6.53 37.75
C ALA A 536 22.01 6.72 36.99
N LEU A 537 23.15 6.79 37.70
CA LEU A 537 24.47 6.93 37.08
C LEU A 537 24.86 5.71 36.23
N LEU A 538 24.57 4.49 36.74
CA LEU A 538 24.86 3.26 36.02
C LEU A 538 24.05 3.17 34.72
N ARG A 539 22.77 3.54 34.77
CA ARG A 539 21.89 3.61 33.59
C ARG A 539 22.31 4.69 32.60
N ALA A 540 22.68 5.88 33.07
CA ALA A 540 23.21 6.94 32.18
C ALA A 540 24.49 6.50 31.46
N ALA A 541 25.37 5.77 32.17
CA ALA A 541 26.58 5.23 31.58
C ALA A 541 26.30 4.12 30.55
N ARG A 542 25.36 3.21 30.86
CA ARG A 542 24.86 2.18 29.93
C ARG A 542 24.23 2.79 28.68
N GLY A 543 23.44 3.84 28.82
CA GLY A 543 22.81 4.57 27.71
C GLY A 543 23.76 5.50 26.95
N GLY A 544 25.01 5.67 27.41
CA GLY A 544 25.98 6.58 26.79
C GLY A 544 25.61 8.07 26.92
N ARG A 545 24.81 8.44 27.91
CA ARG A 545 24.22 9.78 28.07
C ARG A 545 25.16 10.70 28.83
N ARG A 546 26.14 11.28 28.12
CA ARG A 546 27.18 12.13 28.72
C ARG A 546 26.63 13.26 29.58
N GLU A 547 25.63 13.98 29.09
CA GLU A 547 25.02 15.11 29.78
C GLU A 547 24.32 14.66 31.07
N ASN A 548 23.61 13.53 31.04
CA ASN A 548 22.98 12.95 32.23
C ASN A 548 24.04 12.49 33.24
N VAL A 549 25.10 11.82 32.79
CA VAL A 549 26.24 11.45 33.66
C VAL A 549 26.82 12.69 34.34
N GLN A 550 27.03 13.78 33.59
CA GLN A 550 27.55 15.04 34.16
C GLN A 550 26.61 15.63 35.22
N LEU A 551 25.31 15.65 34.95
CA LEU A 551 24.31 16.15 35.90
C LEU A 551 24.23 15.31 37.17
N LEU A 552 24.22 13.99 37.04
CA LEU A 552 24.14 13.06 38.16
C LEU A 552 25.38 13.16 39.05
N LEU A 553 26.59 13.25 38.45
CA LEU A 553 27.82 13.44 39.21
C LEU A 553 27.84 14.79 39.93
N ALA A 554 27.39 15.87 39.28
CA ALA A 554 27.23 17.17 39.92
C ALA A 554 26.22 17.15 41.08
N ALA A 555 25.23 16.26 41.02
CA ALA A 555 24.23 16.05 42.05
C ALA A 555 24.66 15.03 43.14
N GLY A 556 25.90 14.54 43.12
CA GLY A 556 26.46 13.66 44.15
C GLY A 556 26.21 12.16 43.92
N ALA A 557 26.05 11.73 42.67
CA ALA A 557 25.96 10.31 42.35
C ALA A 557 27.23 9.55 42.73
N ASP A 558 27.08 8.39 43.36
CA ASP A 558 28.16 7.54 43.82
C ASP A 558 28.83 6.84 42.63
N LEU A 559 30.04 7.29 42.32
CA LEU A 559 30.88 6.74 41.24
C LEU A 559 31.30 5.29 41.50
N LYS A 560 31.23 4.82 42.75
CA LYS A 560 31.57 3.44 43.15
C LYS A 560 30.38 2.49 43.14
N ALA A 561 29.18 2.98 42.80
CA ALA A 561 27.99 2.16 42.69
C ALA A 561 28.21 0.99 41.72
N ARG A 562 27.61 -0.16 42.02
CA ARG A 562 27.71 -1.36 41.21
C ARG A 562 26.38 -2.03 41.00
N THR A 563 26.18 -2.54 39.79
CA THR A 563 25.08 -3.47 39.52
C THR A 563 25.26 -4.74 40.34
N LYS A 564 24.20 -5.54 40.46
CA LYS A 564 24.31 -6.93 40.90
C LYS A 564 25.22 -7.73 40.00
N ALA A 565 25.50 -7.37 38.75
CA ALA A 565 26.54 -8.01 37.93
C ALA A 565 27.96 -7.46 38.21
N GLY A 566 28.13 -6.59 39.21
CA GLY A 566 29.41 -6.01 39.60
C GLY A 566 29.91 -4.91 38.66
N ASP A 567 29.13 -4.53 37.65
CA ASP A 567 29.50 -3.50 36.69
C ASP A 567 29.51 -2.12 37.36
N THR A 568 30.53 -1.33 37.06
CA THR A 568 30.60 0.09 37.40
C THR A 568 30.08 0.94 36.24
N ALA A 569 29.91 2.23 36.47
CA ALA A 569 29.59 3.17 35.38
C ALA A 569 30.65 3.10 34.27
N LEU A 570 31.92 2.94 34.63
CA LEU A 570 33.02 2.88 33.68
C LEU A 570 32.96 1.62 32.82
N THR A 571 32.69 0.45 33.41
CA THR A 571 32.62 -0.82 32.65
C THR A 571 31.39 -0.85 31.76
N LEU A 572 30.24 -0.32 32.20
CA LEU A 572 29.03 -0.20 31.37
C LEU A 572 29.25 0.73 30.16
N ALA A 573 29.85 1.90 30.38
CA ALA A 573 30.17 2.83 29.30
C ALA A 573 31.17 2.22 28.30
N ALA A 574 32.15 1.47 28.79
CA ALA A 574 33.13 0.76 27.95
C ALA A 574 32.49 -0.38 27.14
N GLU A 575 31.58 -1.16 27.75
CA GLU A 575 30.84 -2.21 27.06
C GLU A 575 29.99 -1.64 25.92
N ARG A 576 29.46 -0.42 26.08
CA ARG A 576 28.56 0.25 25.12
C ARG A 576 29.27 1.17 24.12
N ASP A 577 30.60 1.20 24.14
CA ASP A 577 31.44 2.09 23.32
C ASP A 577 31.12 3.59 23.52
N ALA A 578 30.67 3.97 24.72
CA ALA A 578 30.33 5.35 25.06
C ALA A 578 31.60 6.16 25.40
N LYS A 579 32.46 6.40 24.39
CA LYS A 579 33.80 7.01 24.55
C LYS A 579 33.77 8.33 25.31
N GLU A 580 32.79 9.18 25.02
CA GLU A 580 32.67 10.48 25.69
C GLU A 580 32.22 10.38 27.15
N VAL A 581 31.45 9.32 27.49
CA VAL A 581 31.15 8.99 28.89
C VAL A 581 32.36 8.41 29.59
N VAL A 582 33.12 7.52 28.93
CA VAL A 582 34.38 6.99 29.49
C VAL A 582 35.36 8.12 29.81
N LYS A 583 35.57 9.05 28.87
CA LYS A 583 36.41 10.24 29.08
C LYS A 583 35.95 11.04 30.30
N LEU A 584 34.64 11.30 30.40
CA LEU A 584 34.06 12.02 31.52
C LEU A 584 34.29 11.29 32.85
N LEU A 585 33.94 10.00 32.94
CA LEU A 585 34.08 9.19 34.15
C LEU A 585 35.53 9.12 34.65
N LEU A 586 36.50 8.93 33.75
CA LEU A 586 37.93 8.94 34.11
C LEU A 586 38.38 10.30 34.64
N SER A 587 37.93 11.39 34.01
CA SER A 587 38.24 12.75 34.47
C SER A 587 37.66 13.07 35.85
N THR A 588 36.58 12.37 36.24
CA THR A 588 35.93 12.48 37.57
C THR A 588 36.45 11.47 38.60
N GLY A 589 37.52 10.73 38.29
CA GLY A 589 38.19 9.84 39.25
C GLY A 589 37.66 8.40 39.27
N ALA A 590 37.00 7.93 38.20
CA ALA A 590 36.61 6.53 38.10
C ALA A 590 37.85 5.63 38.06
N GLY A 591 37.85 4.53 38.82
CA GLY A 591 38.96 3.60 38.84
C GLY A 591 39.13 2.91 37.49
N VAL A 592 40.26 3.16 36.81
CA VAL A 592 40.54 2.62 35.46
C VAL A 592 40.65 1.08 35.42
N ASP A 593 41.07 0.48 36.55
CA ASP A 593 41.29 -0.96 36.71
C ASP A 593 40.08 -1.69 37.31
N GLU A 594 38.93 -1.04 37.45
CA GLU A 594 37.75 -1.66 38.06
C GLU A 594 37.23 -2.82 37.19
N GLN A 595 37.05 -3.98 37.82
CA GLN A 595 36.55 -5.19 37.18
C GLN A 595 35.05 -5.39 37.44
N ASN A 596 34.32 -5.83 36.43
CA ASN A 596 32.97 -6.38 36.62
C ASN A 596 33.02 -7.82 37.16
N ARG A 597 31.86 -8.48 37.37
CA ARG A 597 31.86 -9.88 37.86
C ARG A 597 32.53 -10.87 36.93
N GLU A 598 32.68 -10.55 35.64
CA GLU A 598 33.41 -11.39 34.70
C GLU A 598 34.91 -11.12 34.73
N GLY A 599 35.39 -10.17 35.54
CA GLY A 599 36.80 -9.78 35.59
C GLY A 599 37.23 -8.84 34.46
N ARG A 600 36.29 -8.30 33.66
CA ARG A 600 36.61 -7.41 32.53
C ARG A 600 36.79 -5.96 33.02
N THR A 601 37.81 -5.28 32.48
CA THR A 601 38.13 -3.86 32.75
C THR A 601 37.84 -2.99 31.54
N LEU A 602 37.91 -1.65 31.69
CA LEU A 602 37.91 -0.71 30.55
C LEU A 602 38.95 -1.10 29.49
N LEU A 603 40.15 -1.52 29.91
CA LEU A 603 41.22 -1.89 28.99
C LEU A 603 40.86 -3.16 28.20
N THR A 604 40.19 -4.13 28.82
CA THR A 604 39.69 -5.35 28.14
C THR A 604 38.72 -4.97 27.02
N PHE A 605 37.73 -4.13 27.30
CA PHE A 605 36.73 -3.68 26.32
C PHE A 605 37.32 -2.80 25.21
N ALA A 606 38.34 -1.99 25.51
CA ALA A 606 39.04 -1.18 24.53
C ALA A 606 39.93 -2.04 23.61
N ALA A 607 40.58 -3.07 24.16
CA ALA A 607 41.43 -3.99 23.41
C ALA A 607 40.65 -4.91 22.45
N GLU A 608 39.42 -5.27 22.81
CA GLU A 608 38.52 -6.09 22.00
C GLU A 608 37.97 -5.37 20.75
N ARG A 609 38.10 -4.04 20.68
CA ARG A 609 37.60 -3.22 19.56
C ARG A 609 38.73 -2.78 18.64
N ASP A 610 38.42 -2.52 17.36
CA ASP A 610 39.39 -1.99 16.39
C ASP A 610 39.50 -0.45 16.46
N ASP A 611 39.77 0.09 17.66
CA ASP A 611 39.95 1.54 17.85
C ASP A 611 41.24 1.87 18.62
N LYS A 612 42.31 2.06 17.85
CA LYS A 612 43.63 2.36 18.40
C LYS A 612 43.73 3.73 19.07
N GLU A 613 42.97 4.72 18.61
CA GLU A 613 43.03 6.06 19.18
C GLU A 613 42.32 6.09 20.52
N PHE A 614 41.19 5.40 20.63
CA PHE A 614 40.53 5.20 21.92
C PHE A 614 41.37 4.35 22.88
N LEU A 615 41.97 3.25 22.42
CA LEU A 615 42.87 2.46 23.26
C LEU A 615 44.07 3.29 23.74
N LYS A 616 44.67 4.09 22.84
CA LYS A 616 45.77 5.01 23.20
C LYS A 616 45.33 6.03 24.24
N PHE A 617 44.12 6.57 24.13
CA PHE A 617 43.51 7.41 25.16
C PHE A 617 43.38 6.66 26.49
N VAL A 618 42.81 5.45 26.52
CA VAL A 618 42.66 4.64 27.74
C VAL A 618 44.02 4.39 28.41
N LEU A 619 45.07 4.12 27.62
CA LEU A 619 46.43 3.90 28.12
C LEU A 619 47.07 5.16 28.77
N THR A 620 46.57 6.37 28.47
CA THR A 620 47.05 7.59 29.16
C THR A 620 46.73 7.59 30.66
N SER A 621 45.67 6.87 31.06
CA SER A 621 45.29 6.67 32.47
C SER A 621 46.10 5.58 33.18
N ARG A 622 47.13 5.00 32.52
CA ARG A 622 48.03 3.96 33.05
C ARG A 622 47.30 2.74 33.68
N PRO A 623 46.36 2.10 32.97
CA PRO A 623 45.75 0.86 33.45
C PRO A 623 46.78 -0.27 33.56
N ARG A 624 46.51 -1.25 34.43
CA ARG A 624 47.30 -2.48 34.50
C ARG A 624 47.03 -3.35 33.27
N PRO A 625 48.05 -3.62 32.42
CA PRO A 625 47.83 -4.27 31.13
C PRO A 625 47.51 -5.77 31.21
N ASP A 626 47.81 -6.41 32.35
CA ASP A 626 47.75 -7.86 32.52
C ASP A 626 46.61 -8.34 33.42
N LEU A 627 45.67 -7.45 33.79
CA LEU A 627 44.46 -7.88 34.50
C LEU A 627 43.65 -8.83 33.63
N SER A 628 43.47 -10.06 34.10
CA SER A 628 42.73 -11.09 33.40
C SER A 628 41.29 -11.20 33.89
N ASP A 629 40.41 -11.60 32.98
CA ASP A 629 39.02 -11.91 33.29
C ASP A 629 38.88 -13.29 33.99
N ASN A 630 37.65 -13.69 34.26
CA ASN A 630 37.32 -14.96 34.90
C ASN A 630 37.68 -16.18 34.05
N VAL A 631 38.07 -16.05 32.79
CA VAL A 631 38.60 -17.17 32.00
C VAL A 631 40.11 -17.08 31.81
N GLY A 632 40.76 -16.13 32.49
CA GLY A 632 42.20 -15.90 32.42
C GLY A 632 42.64 -15.07 31.21
N ARG A 633 41.70 -14.47 30.46
CA ARG A 633 42.04 -13.67 29.27
C ARG A 633 42.45 -12.26 29.64
N THR A 634 43.64 -11.86 29.19
CA THR A 634 44.15 -10.48 29.29
C THR A 634 43.67 -9.61 28.12
N PRO A 635 43.70 -8.28 28.22
CA PRO A 635 43.42 -7.39 27.08
C PRO A 635 44.21 -7.74 25.82
N LEU A 636 45.48 -8.16 25.95
CA LEU A 636 46.30 -8.59 24.80
C LEU A 636 45.73 -9.83 24.10
N MET A 637 45.16 -10.77 24.86
CA MET A 637 44.49 -11.95 24.29
C MET A 637 43.21 -11.59 23.54
N TYR A 638 42.46 -10.58 24.00
CA TYR A 638 41.29 -10.07 23.28
C TYR A 638 41.68 -9.38 21.97
N ALA A 639 42.70 -8.52 21.97
CA ALA A 639 43.23 -7.91 20.73
C ALA A 639 43.74 -8.98 19.75
N ALA A 640 44.41 -10.02 20.27
CA ALA A 640 44.87 -11.17 19.48
C ALA A 640 43.73 -12.00 18.90
N ALA A 641 42.68 -12.27 19.69
CA ALA A 641 41.51 -13.03 19.26
C ALA A 641 40.74 -12.35 18.13
N ARG A 642 40.73 -11.01 18.09
CA ARG A 642 40.03 -10.21 17.08
C ARG A 642 40.92 -9.75 15.93
N GLY A 643 42.22 -10.00 15.99
CA GLY A 643 43.18 -9.60 14.96
C GLY A 643 43.51 -8.10 14.94
N HIS A 644 43.30 -7.39 16.06
CA HIS A 644 43.56 -5.96 16.18
C HIS A 644 45.05 -5.68 16.38
N HIS A 645 45.82 -5.76 15.29
CA HIS A 645 47.28 -5.66 15.27
C HIS A 645 47.84 -4.39 15.91
N ASP A 646 47.27 -3.23 15.58
CA ASP A 646 47.69 -1.94 16.13
C ASP A 646 47.45 -1.89 17.66
N ASN A 647 46.33 -2.45 18.12
CA ASN A 647 46.00 -2.52 19.54
C ASN A 647 46.93 -3.47 20.30
N ALA A 648 47.21 -4.64 19.73
CA ALA A 648 48.16 -5.58 20.32
C ALA A 648 49.56 -4.96 20.49
N LYS A 649 50.03 -4.19 19.49
CA LYS A 649 51.29 -3.44 19.60
C LYS A 649 51.25 -2.36 20.68
N LEU A 650 50.15 -1.63 20.79
CA LEU A 650 49.98 -0.60 21.83
C LEU A 650 50.00 -1.21 23.23
N LEU A 651 49.32 -2.36 23.44
CA LEU A 651 49.31 -3.08 24.72
C LEU A 651 50.70 -3.60 25.10
N LEU A 652 51.44 -4.19 24.15
CA LEU A 652 52.83 -4.61 24.38
C LEU A 652 53.73 -3.43 24.75
N LYS A 653 53.56 -2.28 24.08
CA LYS A 653 54.29 -1.06 24.41
C LYS A 653 53.94 -0.52 25.80
N ALA A 654 52.71 -0.74 26.25
CA ALA A 654 52.23 -0.42 27.59
C ALA A 654 52.66 -1.45 28.66
N GLY A 655 53.40 -2.50 28.28
CA GLY A 655 53.95 -3.48 29.21
C GLY A 655 53.14 -4.76 29.38
N ALA A 656 52.17 -5.05 28.50
CA ALA A 656 51.45 -6.32 28.53
C ALA A 656 52.40 -7.52 28.32
N ASP A 657 52.27 -8.57 29.12
CA ASP A 657 53.08 -9.78 29.01
C ASP A 657 52.47 -10.78 28.00
N PRO A 658 53.11 -11.03 26.83
CA PRO A 658 52.62 -11.98 25.84
C PRO A 658 52.75 -13.45 26.27
N ALA A 659 53.46 -13.76 27.37
CA ALA A 659 53.66 -15.11 27.86
C ALA A 659 52.54 -15.62 28.78
N LEU A 660 51.65 -14.72 29.24
CA LEU A 660 50.48 -15.12 30.05
C LEU A 660 49.57 -16.07 29.26
N THR A 661 48.89 -16.95 29.98
CA THR A 661 47.96 -17.95 29.41
C THR A 661 46.58 -17.82 30.03
N ASP A 662 45.54 -18.07 29.22
CA ASP A 662 44.18 -18.22 29.73
C ASP A 662 44.02 -19.57 30.47
N ARG A 663 42.82 -19.84 31.02
CA ARG A 663 42.55 -21.10 31.73
C ARG A 663 42.66 -22.36 30.85
N GLN A 664 42.74 -22.22 29.52
CA GLN A 664 42.97 -23.32 28.58
C GLN A 664 44.47 -23.47 28.24
N GLY A 665 45.34 -22.68 28.85
CA GLY A 665 46.78 -22.67 28.55
C GLY A 665 47.14 -21.92 27.27
N LYS A 666 46.22 -21.14 26.68
CA LYS A 666 46.47 -20.42 25.42
C LYS A 666 47.07 -19.05 25.68
N THR A 667 48.20 -18.75 25.05
CA THR A 667 48.79 -17.40 25.00
C THR A 667 48.09 -16.53 23.95
N ALA A 668 48.31 -15.21 23.99
CA ALA A 668 47.86 -14.32 22.91
C ALA A 668 48.33 -14.77 21.52
N TYR A 669 49.55 -15.33 21.42
CA TYR A 669 50.08 -15.90 20.18
C TYR A 669 49.26 -17.11 19.70
N ALA A 670 48.99 -18.08 20.60
CA ALA A 670 48.22 -19.27 20.25
C ALA A 670 46.81 -18.91 19.76
N ILE A 671 46.16 -17.95 20.44
CA ILE A 671 44.84 -17.45 20.08
C ILE A 671 44.84 -16.78 18.70
N ALA A 672 45.82 -15.90 18.41
CA ALA A 672 45.92 -15.25 17.11
C ALA A 672 46.16 -16.24 15.96
N VAL A 673 46.97 -17.29 16.18
CA VAL A 673 47.21 -18.35 15.19
C VAL A 673 45.96 -19.18 14.94
N GLU A 674 45.27 -19.60 15.99
CA GLU A 674 44.02 -20.37 15.90
C GLU A 674 42.94 -19.62 15.11
N ASN A 675 42.83 -18.31 15.33
CA ASN A 675 41.88 -17.43 14.64
C ASN A 675 42.39 -16.91 13.28
N ARG A 676 43.56 -17.36 12.80
CA ARG A 676 44.15 -17.00 11.50
C ARG A 676 44.46 -15.50 11.34
N HIS A 677 44.92 -14.86 12.40
CA HIS A 677 45.35 -13.45 12.41
C HIS A 677 46.88 -13.33 12.36
N ASP A 678 47.47 -13.66 11.20
CA ASP A 678 48.93 -13.83 11.04
C ASP A 678 49.76 -12.60 11.43
N ASP A 679 49.33 -11.40 11.06
CA ASP A 679 50.05 -10.16 11.39
C ASP A 679 50.07 -9.88 12.90
N THR A 680 48.93 -10.12 13.55
CA THR A 680 48.80 -9.98 15.00
C THR A 680 49.59 -11.07 15.72
N ALA A 681 49.55 -12.32 15.24
CA ALA A 681 50.36 -13.43 15.76
C ALA A 681 51.86 -13.10 15.71
N ARG A 682 52.35 -12.52 14.62
CA ARG A 682 53.75 -12.06 14.52
C ARG A 682 54.08 -10.99 15.56
N ALA A 683 53.15 -10.08 15.85
CA ALA A 683 53.36 -9.00 16.81
C ALA A 683 53.40 -9.50 18.27
N VAL A 684 52.54 -10.45 18.64
CA VAL A 684 52.41 -10.93 20.04
C VAL A 684 53.25 -12.16 20.36
N ARG A 685 54.13 -12.59 19.45
CA ARG A 685 54.99 -13.76 19.66
C ARG A 685 55.94 -13.52 20.85
N PRO A 686 55.94 -14.41 21.87
CA PRO A 686 56.88 -14.29 22.98
C PRO A 686 58.32 -14.31 22.48
N LYS A 687 59.13 -13.34 22.92
CA LYS A 687 60.57 -13.36 22.63
C LYS A 687 61.19 -14.50 23.44
N LYS A 688 61.95 -15.40 22.79
CA LYS A 688 62.74 -16.42 23.50
C LYS A 688 63.62 -15.70 24.54
N SER A 689 63.51 -16.10 25.80
CA SER A 689 64.42 -15.66 26.85
C SER A 689 65.86 -15.96 26.40
N LYS A 690 66.64 -14.92 26.14
CA LYS A 690 68.10 -15.08 26.01
C LYS A 690 68.62 -15.36 27.42
N GLY A 691 68.82 -16.63 27.74
CA GLY A 691 69.52 -17.04 28.96
C GLY A 691 68.79 -18.09 29.78
N ALA A 692 68.81 -19.33 29.31
CA ALA A 692 68.86 -20.54 30.14
C ALA A 692 69.30 -21.68 29.20
N THR A 693 70.60 -21.78 28.96
CA THR A 693 71.25 -23.02 28.54
C THR A 693 71.40 -23.94 29.76
N PRO A 694 71.42 -25.27 29.53
CA PRO A 694 70.94 -26.28 30.48
C PRO A 694 71.74 -26.42 31.78
#